data_AF-A0A4E0RBI6-F1
#
_entry.id   AF-A0A4E0RBI6-F1
#
_cell.length_a   1.000
_cell.length_b   1.000
_cell.length_c   1.000
_cell.angle_alpha   90.00
_cell.angle_beta   90.00
_cell.angle_gamma   90.00
#
_symmetry.space_group_name_H-M   'P 1'
#
loop_
_entity.id
_entity.type
_entity.pdbx_description
1 polymer ?
#
loop_
_entity_poly.entity_id
_entity_poly.type
_entity_poly.pdbx_seq_one_letter_code
_entity_poly.pdbx_strand_id
1 'polypeptide(L)'
;MTSADDARKPYADLGPELPPNEEFIRGKALLQSMHGGGPKMHDEGRDSDPTTGNLYEHMVTLLKLILETQPTHALDQFEELSRQVKRERGGGAGGSGAGAGLIEEEIQAVAPTARLDTPTYMHAKIERTLLHHPKHQWDEAPFSDTPLPAPWGGYYEDDEEIARLQNLGQTSFLVEQAGVGLGRTEMLRVWLSLRKLSLKLTTVVKLRFWGKILCTHGAYYIAEGEFEAGAEPDEGVPGPFDDWRPFPAPKEPEDPGKVKHHDTNEQSETHPENEVTIEQLKLMAARAAALENLPKNKWCPRAPIPPEPRGKGTNRWDYFACVRLGSDEWFRLPPARPEHIYHSRYIRRLFVGKPDAPVARSPGGLGDFPGLEVHLLRAHIARITAATWISPAGLYEIDEEAELEEGEQPETLMEVEEFEPPQFEELLDPANWQHTRPYILPQGRCSFVPQKRAANALREALEDPAEQGWINPVVARAWTEKFLSKEENDEAMEEEEGGDEGELDMPEEGPGLLGTIEEDTALTAVGDVGLPSGRATQPNKDSITLKSRPVPAWRVHPSTVLLPKNCAVAIVSSGRWPGAFTLSRGSDFVNIYMGWGQKSLTGSFSPMWHANLMNEFDETAVPLVETTDPTPLEEEAVRAAKEARRLAREAKAEEEEEGGEEAGEEDEDEG
;
A
#
# COMPACT_ATOMS: atom_id res chain seq x y z
N MET A 1 0.58 31.71 28.31
CA MET A 1 1.47 32.89 28.32
C MET A 1 1.59 33.36 26.88
N THR A 2 0.71 34.25 26.46
CA THR A 2 0.78 34.93 25.16
C THR A 2 1.85 36.01 25.27
N SER A 3 2.93 35.92 24.49
CA SER A 3 4.01 36.90 24.55
C SER A 3 3.50 38.27 24.10
N ALA A 4 4.12 39.33 24.63
CA ALA A 4 3.77 40.71 24.36
C ALA A 4 4.09 41.17 22.91
N ASP A 5 4.55 40.27 22.04
CA ASP A 5 4.96 40.58 20.66
C ASP A 5 3.81 40.50 19.64
N ASP A 6 2.64 39.99 20.02
CA ASP A 6 1.48 39.91 19.11
C ASP A 6 0.79 41.27 18.87
N ALA A 7 1.22 42.35 19.54
CA ALA A 7 0.58 43.67 19.49
C ALA A 7 1.10 44.59 18.35
N ARG A 8 2.06 44.14 17.53
CA ARG A 8 2.63 44.93 16.41
C ARG A 8 2.76 44.14 15.12
N LYS A 9 1.81 43.25 14.81
CA LYS A 9 1.72 42.73 13.45
C LYS A 9 1.16 43.83 12.53
N PRO A 10 1.90 44.27 11.49
CA PRO A 10 1.32 45.15 10.47
C PRO A 10 0.09 44.45 9.86
N TYR A 11 -0.89 45.25 9.42
CA TYR A 11 -2.19 44.78 8.93
C TYR A 11 -2.10 43.79 7.74
N ALA A 12 -0.93 43.66 7.13
CA ALA A 12 -0.54 42.56 6.25
C ALA A 12 0.97 42.29 6.40
N ASP A 13 1.35 41.06 6.76
CA ASP A 13 2.76 40.64 6.72
C ASP A 13 3.12 40.28 5.28
N LEU A 14 3.81 41.21 4.63
CA LEU A 14 4.35 41.05 3.28
C LEU A 14 5.77 40.47 3.35
N GLY A 15 6.18 39.68 4.35
CA GLY A 15 7.53 39.07 4.35
C GLY A 15 8.67 40.10 4.27
N PRO A 16 9.85 39.74 3.74
CA PRO A 16 11.03 40.62 3.75
C PRO A 16 10.89 41.81 2.80
N GLU A 17 11.53 42.94 3.16
CA GLU A 17 11.64 44.15 2.33
C GLU A 17 12.36 43.82 1.00
N LEU A 18 11.80 44.32 -0.10
CA LEU A 18 12.31 44.11 -1.46
C LEU A 18 12.83 45.44 -2.01
N PRO A 19 13.56 45.46 -3.14
CA PRO A 19 13.88 46.69 -3.84
C PRO A 19 12.63 47.55 -4.12
N PRO A 20 12.70 48.90 -4.07
CA PRO A 20 11.52 49.78 -4.13
C PRO A 20 10.58 49.54 -5.32
N ASN A 21 11.13 49.13 -6.47
CA ASN A 21 10.33 48.85 -7.67
C ASN A 21 9.49 47.57 -7.51
N GLU A 22 10.04 46.55 -6.87
CA GLU A 22 9.36 45.28 -6.62
C GLU A 22 8.34 45.42 -5.49
N GLU A 23 8.65 46.22 -4.46
CA GLU A 23 7.68 46.58 -3.41
C GLU A 23 6.48 47.34 -3.96
N PHE A 24 6.70 48.26 -4.92
CA PHE A 24 5.62 48.95 -5.60
C PHE A 24 4.70 48.00 -6.37
N ILE A 25 5.28 47.07 -7.14
CA ILE A 25 4.52 46.04 -7.87
C ILE A 25 3.74 45.15 -6.89
N ARG A 26 4.36 44.78 -5.77
CA ARG A 26 3.73 43.99 -4.72
C ARG A 26 2.59 44.74 -4.03
N GLY A 27 2.76 46.02 -3.76
CA GLY A 27 1.71 46.88 -3.21
C GLY A 27 0.53 47.06 -4.17
N LYS A 28 0.82 47.24 -5.46
CA LYS A 28 -0.21 47.24 -6.54
C LYS A 28 -0.97 45.91 -6.55
N ALA A 29 -0.25 44.78 -6.57
CA ALA A 29 -0.85 43.44 -6.56
C ALA A 29 -1.68 43.18 -5.30
N LEU A 30 -1.28 43.69 -4.13
CA LEU A 30 -2.06 43.60 -2.90
C LEU A 30 -3.38 44.37 -3.02
N LEU A 31 -3.36 45.62 -3.48
CA LEU A 31 -4.57 46.43 -3.64
C LEU A 31 -5.53 45.86 -4.70
N GLN A 32 -4.98 45.21 -5.74
CA GLN A 32 -5.76 44.50 -6.75
C GLN A 32 -6.35 43.18 -6.25
N SER A 33 -5.74 42.56 -5.24
CA SER A 33 -6.18 41.28 -4.68
C SER A 33 -7.14 41.44 -3.49
N MET A 34 -7.24 42.64 -2.92
CA MET A 34 -8.24 43.01 -1.92
C MET A 34 -9.62 43.20 -2.57
N HIS A 35 -10.50 42.23 -2.34
CA HIS A 35 -11.93 42.29 -2.68
C HIS A 35 -12.73 42.61 -1.41
N GLY A 36 -13.90 43.24 -1.56
CA GLY A 36 -14.66 43.91 -0.49
C GLY A 36 -14.69 43.26 0.90
N GLY A 37 -14.72 44.12 1.93
CA GLY A 37 -14.79 43.72 3.34
C GLY A 37 -16.03 42.88 3.62
N GLY A 38 -15.83 41.71 4.23
CA GLY A 38 -16.93 40.80 4.53
C GLY A 38 -18.00 41.41 5.45
N PRO A 39 -19.19 40.81 5.50
CA PRO A 39 -20.40 41.36 6.15
C PRO A 39 -20.28 41.58 7.67
N LYS A 40 -19.17 41.19 8.31
CA LYS A 40 -18.98 41.25 9.77
C LYS A 40 -18.74 42.66 10.34
N MET A 41 -18.50 43.67 9.50
CA MET A 41 -18.19 45.04 9.95
C MET A 41 -19.22 46.09 9.49
N HIS A 42 -20.30 45.67 8.83
CA HIS A 42 -21.38 46.57 8.43
C HIS A 42 -22.55 46.43 9.39
N ASP A 43 -22.97 47.53 10.02
CA ASP A 43 -24.18 47.59 10.84
C ASP A 43 -25.37 46.97 10.09
N GLU A 44 -26.14 46.14 10.79
CA GLU A 44 -27.34 45.45 10.32
C GLU A 44 -28.30 46.44 9.63
N GLY A 45 -28.31 46.46 8.30
CA GLY A 45 -29.17 47.33 7.50
C GLY A 45 -28.54 48.00 6.28
N ARG A 46 -27.26 47.71 5.96
CA ARG A 46 -26.61 48.20 4.73
C ARG A 46 -26.42 47.06 3.72
N ASP A 47 -27.28 47.01 2.71
CA ASP A 47 -27.18 46.11 1.54
C ASP A 47 -26.04 46.55 0.61
N SER A 48 -24.78 46.37 1.03
CA SER A 48 -23.64 46.41 0.12
C SER A 48 -23.08 45.00 -0.01
N ASP A 49 -23.34 44.36 -1.15
CA ASP A 49 -22.79 43.05 -1.49
C ASP A 49 -21.25 43.15 -1.57
N PRO A 50 -20.48 42.33 -0.82
CA PRO A 50 -19.01 42.45 -0.70
C PRO A 50 -18.24 42.09 -1.98
N THR A 51 -18.93 41.72 -3.06
CA THR A 51 -18.37 41.30 -4.35
C THR A 51 -18.27 42.44 -5.38
N THR A 52 -18.22 43.68 -4.92
CA THR A 52 -18.13 44.88 -5.77
C THR A 52 -16.67 45.27 -6.05
N GLY A 53 -16.00 44.51 -6.93
CA GLY A 53 -14.70 44.84 -7.52
C GLY A 53 -13.49 44.83 -6.57
N ASN A 54 -12.29 45.04 -7.12
CA ASN A 54 -11.06 45.18 -6.34
C ASN A 54 -10.92 46.61 -5.76
N LEU A 55 -10.19 46.75 -4.64
CA LEU A 55 -9.98 48.03 -3.97
C LEU A 55 -9.25 49.04 -4.89
N TYR A 56 -8.28 48.56 -5.67
CA TYR A 56 -7.52 49.38 -6.61
C TYR A 56 -8.42 50.07 -7.65
N GLU A 57 -9.29 49.32 -8.33
CA GLU A 57 -10.22 49.89 -9.30
C GLU A 57 -11.23 50.82 -8.64
N HIS A 58 -11.74 50.50 -7.44
CA HIS A 58 -12.64 51.39 -6.71
C HIS A 58 -11.98 52.74 -6.40
N MET A 59 -10.73 52.73 -5.96
CA MET A 59 -9.97 53.95 -5.73
C MET A 59 -9.72 54.71 -7.03
N VAL A 60 -9.40 54.02 -8.13
CA VAL A 60 -9.19 54.64 -9.44
C VAL A 60 -10.46 55.28 -9.99
N THR A 61 -11.61 54.60 -9.90
CA THR A 61 -12.89 55.14 -10.38
C THR A 61 -13.35 56.31 -9.53
N LEU A 62 -13.17 56.24 -8.22
CA LEU A 62 -13.46 57.34 -7.31
C LEU A 62 -12.59 58.56 -7.60
N LEU A 63 -11.29 58.37 -7.81
CA LEU A 63 -10.39 59.46 -8.17
C LEU A 63 -10.74 60.08 -9.54
N LYS A 64 -11.09 59.26 -10.53
CA LYS A 64 -11.59 59.74 -11.83
C LYS A 64 -12.85 60.61 -11.64
N LEU A 65 -13.80 60.15 -10.83
CA LEU A 65 -15.04 60.89 -10.54
C LEU A 65 -14.75 62.23 -9.85
N ILE A 66 -13.83 62.29 -8.89
CA ILE A 66 -13.43 63.53 -8.22
C ILE A 66 -12.76 64.49 -9.21
N LEU A 67 -11.90 63.98 -10.09
CA LEU A 67 -11.21 64.79 -11.09
C LEU A 67 -12.16 65.37 -12.13
N GLU A 68 -13.21 64.63 -12.50
CA GLU A 68 -14.24 65.06 -13.45
C GLU A 68 -15.26 66.04 -12.84
N THR A 69 -15.72 65.77 -11.61
CA THR A 69 -16.78 66.55 -10.96
C THR A 69 -16.27 67.79 -10.22
N GLN A 70 -14.99 67.84 -9.85
CA GLN A 70 -14.32 68.94 -9.12
C GLN A 70 -15.18 69.56 -7.99
N PRO A 71 -15.62 68.76 -7.00
CA PRO A 71 -16.44 69.26 -5.90
C PRO A 71 -15.68 70.27 -5.03
N THR A 72 -16.37 71.31 -4.56
CA THR A 72 -15.77 72.38 -3.73
C THR A 72 -15.24 71.88 -2.39
N HIS A 73 -15.86 70.84 -1.82
CA HIS A 73 -15.47 70.17 -0.58
C HIS A 73 -15.28 68.67 -0.81
N ALA A 74 -14.29 68.32 -1.64
CA ALA A 74 -14.02 66.93 -2.05
C ALA A 74 -13.80 65.96 -0.89
N LEU A 75 -13.13 66.40 0.18
CA LEU A 75 -12.84 65.55 1.35
C LEU A 75 -14.11 65.23 2.15
N ASP A 76 -14.98 66.22 2.37
CA ASP A 76 -16.23 66.04 3.12
C ASP A 76 -17.24 65.18 2.35
N GLN A 77 -17.17 65.22 1.00
CA GLN A 77 -18.02 64.45 0.10
C GLN A 77 -17.41 63.10 -0.30
N PHE A 78 -16.18 62.79 0.12
CA PHE A 78 -15.45 61.59 -0.30
C PHE A 78 -16.22 60.30 0.02
N GLU A 79 -16.82 60.22 1.21
CA GLU A 79 -17.61 59.05 1.62
C GLU A 79 -18.90 58.90 0.80
N GLU A 80 -19.54 60.02 0.46
CA GLU A 80 -20.76 60.05 -0.36
C GLU A 80 -20.45 59.61 -1.81
N LEU A 81 -19.37 60.13 -2.39
CA LEU A 81 -18.90 59.76 -3.73
C LEU A 81 -18.46 58.30 -3.78
N SER A 82 -17.76 57.81 -2.73
CA SER A 82 -17.40 56.39 -2.59
C SER A 82 -18.63 55.49 -2.57
N ARG A 83 -19.68 55.91 -1.83
CA ARG A 83 -20.95 55.21 -1.78
C ARG A 83 -21.67 55.22 -3.11
N GLN A 84 -21.67 56.36 -3.82
CA GLN A 84 -22.25 56.48 -5.15
C GLN A 84 -21.56 55.55 -6.15
N VAL A 85 -20.23 55.53 -6.19
CA VAL A 85 -19.44 54.63 -7.06
C VAL A 85 -19.75 53.16 -6.77
N LYS A 86 -19.85 52.76 -5.48
CA LYS A 86 -20.24 51.39 -5.10
C LYS A 86 -21.67 51.05 -5.52
N ARG A 87 -22.58 52.02 -5.47
CA ARG A 87 -23.99 51.85 -5.85
C ARG A 87 -24.18 51.77 -7.37
N GLU A 88 -23.44 52.57 -8.13
CA GLU A 88 -23.45 52.60 -9.59
C GLU A 88 -22.76 51.38 -10.21
N ARG A 89 -21.70 50.85 -9.57
CA ARG A 89 -21.07 49.57 -9.99
C ARG A 89 -21.91 48.32 -9.70
N GLY A 90 -23.02 48.45 -8.98
CA GLY A 90 -24.04 47.41 -8.82
C GLY A 90 -23.73 46.38 -7.74
N GLY A 91 -24.50 46.43 -6.65
CA GLY A 91 -24.73 45.28 -5.77
C GLY A 91 -25.79 44.34 -6.38
N GLY A 92 -25.39 43.56 -7.38
CA GLY A 92 -26.26 42.58 -8.03
C GLY A 92 -25.45 41.60 -8.88
N ALA A 93 -25.76 40.32 -8.74
CA ALA A 93 -25.05 39.18 -9.32
C ALA A 93 -24.59 39.36 -10.78
N GLY A 94 -23.31 39.07 -11.05
CA GLY A 94 -22.85 38.64 -12.38
C GLY A 94 -22.37 39.71 -13.37
N GLY A 95 -21.94 40.89 -12.94
CA GLY A 95 -21.32 41.88 -13.83
C GLY A 95 -19.86 41.57 -14.15
N SER A 96 -19.56 41.17 -15.39
CA SER A 96 -18.19 41.11 -15.92
C SER A 96 -17.52 42.49 -15.86
N GLY A 97 -16.22 42.51 -15.59
CA GLY A 97 -15.38 43.69 -15.34
C GLY A 97 -15.18 44.65 -16.53
N ALA A 98 -16.24 45.00 -17.25
CA ALA A 98 -16.21 45.99 -18.33
C ALA A 98 -16.64 47.36 -17.79
N GLY A 99 -15.73 48.05 -17.08
CA GLY A 99 -16.08 49.37 -16.52
C GLY A 99 -14.95 50.36 -16.30
N ALA A 100 -13.69 50.04 -16.65
CA ALA A 100 -12.58 50.96 -16.37
C ALA A 100 -11.55 51.14 -17.49
N GLY A 101 -11.78 50.59 -18.69
CA GLY A 101 -10.90 50.81 -19.85
C GLY A 101 -9.43 50.43 -19.60
N LEU A 102 -9.19 49.40 -18.77
CA LEU A 102 -7.87 48.79 -18.60
C LEU A 102 -7.83 47.53 -19.46
N ILE A 103 -6.78 47.44 -20.28
CA ILE A 103 -6.53 46.38 -21.26
C ILE A 103 -6.29 45.06 -20.51
N GLU A 104 -6.76 43.94 -21.07
CA GLU A 104 -6.68 42.57 -20.53
C GLU A 104 -5.24 42.07 -20.22
N GLU A 105 -4.21 42.78 -20.65
CA GLU A 105 -2.81 42.34 -20.56
C GLU A 105 -2.13 42.59 -19.19
N GLU A 106 -2.74 43.33 -18.25
CA GLU A 106 -2.16 43.61 -16.92
C GLU A 106 -2.62 42.66 -15.77
N ILE A 107 -3.37 41.59 -16.07
CA ILE A 107 -3.96 40.69 -15.05
C ILE A 107 -2.94 39.66 -14.49
N GLN A 108 -1.69 39.65 -14.94
CA GLN A 108 -0.71 38.61 -14.55
C GLN A 108 -0.12 38.72 -13.13
N ALA A 109 -0.49 39.72 -12.33
CA ALA A 109 0.00 39.89 -10.96
C ALA A 109 -1.14 39.80 -9.92
N VAL A 110 -1.88 38.69 -9.94
CA VAL A 110 -2.82 38.36 -8.85
C VAL A 110 -2.00 37.84 -7.67
N ALA A 111 -1.88 38.63 -6.60
CA ALA A 111 -1.40 38.09 -5.33
C ALA A 111 -2.36 36.96 -4.87
N PRO A 112 -1.86 35.84 -4.33
CA PRO A 112 -2.68 34.71 -3.92
C PRO A 112 -3.46 35.05 -2.63
N THR A 113 -4.46 35.92 -2.73
CA THR A 113 -5.43 36.21 -1.66
C THR A 113 -6.74 35.47 -1.84
N ALA A 114 -6.85 34.64 -2.88
CA ALA A 114 -7.90 33.63 -2.97
C ALA A 114 -7.84 32.82 -1.67
N ARG A 115 -8.93 32.83 -0.90
CA ARG A 115 -9.02 32.03 0.32
C ARG A 115 -8.67 30.60 -0.08
N LEU A 116 -7.65 30.03 0.54
CA LEU A 116 -7.36 28.61 0.34
C LEU A 116 -8.64 27.85 0.64
N ASP A 117 -9.09 27.07 -0.33
CA ASP A 117 -10.26 26.21 -0.17
C ASP A 117 -10.05 25.36 1.08
N THR A 118 -11.00 25.41 2.01
CA THR A 118 -10.88 24.62 3.23
C THR A 118 -10.89 23.14 2.84
N PRO A 119 -10.16 22.26 3.57
CA PRO A 119 -10.19 20.83 3.31
C PRO A 119 -11.61 20.24 3.29
N THR A 120 -12.51 20.83 4.08
CA THR A 120 -13.93 20.50 4.11
C THR A 120 -14.67 20.85 2.83
N TYR A 121 -14.37 21.99 2.22
CA TYR A 121 -14.95 22.39 0.93
C TYR A 121 -14.43 21.49 -0.19
N MET A 122 -13.13 21.20 -0.22
CA MET A 122 -12.54 20.27 -1.17
C MET A 122 -13.17 18.89 -1.06
N HIS A 123 -13.34 18.39 0.17
CA HIS A 123 -14.03 17.13 0.41
C HIS A 123 -15.48 17.17 -0.12
N ALA A 124 -16.27 18.21 0.20
CA ALA A 124 -17.64 18.33 -0.30
C ALA A 124 -17.72 18.45 -1.83
N LYS A 125 -16.76 19.14 -2.45
CA LYS A 125 -16.64 19.25 -3.91
C LYS A 125 -16.36 17.89 -4.55
N ILE A 126 -15.47 17.11 -3.95
CA ILE A 126 -15.19 15.72 -4.33
C ILE A 126 -16.42 14.84 -4.14
N GLU A 127 -17.13 14.93 -3.01
CA GLU A 127 -18.34 14.13 -2.79
C GLU A 127 -19.45 14.47 -3.79
N ARG A 128 -19.57 15.73 -4.18
CA ARG A 128 -20.54 16.17 -5.20
C ARG A 128 -20.31 15.48 -6.55
N THR A 129 -19.07 15.13 -6.91
CA THR A 129 -18.80 14.46 -8.20
C THR A 129 -19.40 13.05 -8.27
N LEU A 130 -19.59 12.38 -7.13
CA LEU A 130 -20.22 11.05 -7.08
C LEU A 130 -21.72 11.12 -7.38
N LEU A 131 -22.36 12.19 -6.91
CA LEU A 131 -23.81 12.37 -7.02
C LEU A 131 -24.22 12.98 -8.36
N HIS A 132 -23.25 13.44 -9.16
CA HIS A 132 -23.51 13.99 -10.47
C HIS A 132 -23.63 12.86 -11.50
N HIS A 133 -24.77 12.77 -12.16
CA HIS A 133 -24.94 11.83 -13.26
C HIS A 133 -24.10 12.28 -14.46
N PRO A 134 -23.29 11.42 -15.10
CA PRO A 134 -22.36 11.81 -16.17
C PRO A 134 -23.02 12.53 -17.36
N LYS A 135 -24.29 12.22 -17.64
CA LYS A 135 -25.07 12.82 -18.74
C LYS A 135 -25.99 13.98 -18.30
N HIS A 136 -26.03 14.34 -17.02
CA HIS A 136 -26.97 15.36 -16.50
C HIS A 136 -26.34 16.75 -16.55
N GLN A 137 -26.62 17.50 -17.62
CA GLN A 137 -26.28 18.93 -17.68
C GLN A 137 -27.28 19.72 -16.83
N TRP A 138 -26.79 20.43 -15.81
CA TRP A 138 -27.64 21.18 -14.85
C TRP A 138 -28.37 22.37 -15.49
N ASP A 139 -27.87 22.82 -16.65
CA ASP A 139 -28.35 23.99 -17.39
C ASP A 139 -29.25 23.60 -18.58
N GLU A 140 -29.37 22.31 -18.90
CA GLU A 140 -30.35 21.81 -19.87
C GLU A 140 -31.62 21.39 -19.11
N ALA A 141 -32.78 21.85 -19.58
CA ALA A 141 -34.03 21.44 -18.97
C ALA A 141 -34.20 19.93 -19.14
N PRO A 142 -34.47 19.16 -18.07
CA PRO A 142 -34.51 17.69 -18.09
C PRO A 142 -35.65 17.07 -18.95
N PHE A 143 -36.36 17.89 -19.73
CA PHE A 143 -37.56 17.56 -20.49
C PHE A 143 -37.54 18.06 -21.94
N SER A 144 -36.39 18.49 -22.50
CA SER A 144 -36.36 19.05 -23.86
C SER A 144 -36.56 18.00 -24.95
N ASP A 145 -36.15 16.74 -24.73
CA ASP A 145 -36.28 15.67 -25.72
C ASP A 145 -37.07 14.48 -25.18
N THR A 146 -38.26 14.26 -25.75
CA THR A 146 -39.08 13.05 -25.56
C THR A 146 -38.66 11.95 -26.55
N PRO A 147 -38.72 10.66 -26.19
CA PRO A 147 -39.56 10.09 -25.14
C PRO A 147 -38.86 10.01 -23.79
N LEU A 148 -39.63 10.27 -22.73
CA LEU A 148 -39.22 9.97 -21.37
C LEU A 148 -38.86 8.47 -21.28
N PRO A 149 -37.71 8.11 -20.68
CA PRO A 149 -37.45 6.71 -20.34
C PRO A 149 -38.59 6.18 -19.48
N ALA A 150 -38.90 4.89 -19.63
CA ALA A 150 -40.04 4.27 -18.95
C ALA A 150 -40.01 4.59 -17.45
N PRO A 151 -41.17 4.79 -16.77
CA PRO A 151 -41.23 5.25 -15.37
C PRO A 151 -40.50 4.38 -14.33
N TRP A 152 -40.03 3.20 -14.75
CA TRP A 152 -39.29 2.23 -13.95
C TRP A 152 -38.04 1.68 -14.67
N GLY A 153 -37.77 2.13 -15.89
CA GLY A 153 -36.54 1.82 -16.60
C GLY A 153 -35.51 2.87 -16.21
N GLY A 154 -34.77 2.61 -15.12
CA GLY A 154 -33.58 3.41 -14.86
C GLY A 154 -32.62 3.30 -16.05
N TYR A 155 -31.75 4.30 -16.23
CA TYR A 155 -30.59 4.25 -17.14
C TYR A 155 -29.54 3.20 -16.66
N TYR A 156 -29.98 1.96 -16.46
CA TYR A 156 -29.18 0.79 -16.13
C TYR A 156 -29.39 -0.17 -17.31
N GLU A 157 -28.65 0.05 -18.40
CA GLU A 157 -28.82 -0.68 -19.66
C GLU A 157 -27.79 -1.81 -19.84
N ASP A 158 -27.06 -2.17 -18.80
CA ASP A 158 -26.06 -3.24 -18.89
C ASP A 158 -26.26 -4.27 -17.77
N ASP A 159 -26.95 -5.37 -18.09
CA ASP A 159 -27.14 -6.50 -17.19
C ASP A 159 -25.79 -7.11 -16.75
N GLU A 160 -24.73 -6.93 -17.55
CA GLU A 160 -23.36 -7.34 -17.21
C GLU A 160 -22.75 -6.46 -16.12
N GLU A 161 -23.04 -5.14 -16.11
CA GLU A 161 -22.62 -4.21 -15.04
C GLU A 161 -23.25 -4.63 -13.70
N ILE A 162 -24.52 -5.00 -13.72
CA ILE A 162 -25.27 -5.44 -12.53
C ILE A 162 -24.75 -6.79 -12.03
N ALA A 163 -24.43 -7.72 -12.93
CA ALA A 163 -23.87 -9.02 -12.58
C ALA A 163 -22.46 -8.91 -11.98
N ARG A 164 -21.64 -7.96 -12.46
CA ARG A 164 -20.28 -7.70 -11.95
C ARG A 164 -20.28 -7.12 -10.55
N LEU A 165 -21.27 -6.29 -10.19
CA LEU A 165 -21.32 -5.59 -8.91
C LEU A 165 -22.05 -6.40 -7.83
N GLN A 166 -21.48 -6.45 -6.63
CA GLN A 166 -22.20 -6.93 -5.45
C GLN A 166 -23.48 -6.09 -5.21
N ASN A 167 -24.57 -6.73 -4.76
CA ASN A 167 -25.75 -6.02 -4.29
C ASN A 167 -25.48 -5.31 -2.95
N LEU A 168 -24.91 -4.10 -3.03
CA LEU A 168 -24.64 -3.27 -1.84
C LEU A 168 -25.94 -2.79 -1.17
N GLY A 169 -27.09 -2.80 -1.86
CA GLY A 169 -28.38 -2.44 -1.26
C GLY A 169 -28.78 -3.43 -0.17
N GLN A 170 -28.73 -4.73 -0.48
CA GLN A 170 -28.93 -5.81 0.50
C GLN A 170 -27.87 -5.77 1.59
N THR A 171 -26.61 -5.56 1.22
CA THR A 171 -25.50 -5.43 2.20
C THR A 171 -25.74 -4.29 3.18
N SER A 172 -26.11 -3.10 2.67
CA SER A 172 -26.43 -1.92 3.46
C SER A 172 -27.57 -2.20 4.45
N PHE A 173 -28.59 -2.93 3.99
CA PHE A 173 -29.70 -3.33 4.83
C PHE A 173 -29.26 -4.27 5.96
N LEU A 174 -28.46 -5.31 5.68
CA LEU A 174 -27.95 -6.23 6.70
C LEU A 174 -27.06 -5.53 7.72
N VAL A 175 -26.13 -4.69 7.25
CA VAL A 175 -25.20 -3.87 8.06
C VAL A 175 -25.98 -2.95 8.99
N GLU A 176 -27.03 -2.29 8.48
CA GLU A 176 -27.87 -1.43 9.31
C GLU A 176 -28.67 -2.20 10.35
N GLN A 177 -29.32 -3.31 9.98
CA GLN A 177 -30.07 -4.14 10.94
C GLN A 177 -29.17 -4.72 12.02
N ALA A 178 -27.93 -5.05 11.68
CA ALA A 178 -26.94 -5.50 12.64
C ALA A 178 -26.49 -4.41 13.61
N GLY A 179 -26.73 -3.13 13.28
CA GLY A 179 -26.20 -1.99 14.04
C GLY A 179 -24.68 -1.90 13.95
N VAL A 180 -24.09 -2.49 12.92
CA VAL A 180 -22.65 -2.62 12.74
C VAL A 180 -22.30 -2.07 11.38
N GLY A 181 -21.51 -0.99 11.36
CA GLY A 181 -20.76 -0.59 10.18
C GLY A 181 -20.96 0.85 9.72
N LEU A 182 -21.00 1.06 8.40
CA LEU A 182 -21.09 2.39 7.78
C LEU A 182 -22.54 2.89 7.80
N GLY A 183 -22.71 4.21 7.91
CA GLY A 183 -24.03 4.82 7.78
C GLY A 183 -24.58 4.68 6.35
N ARG A 184 -25.91 4.74 6.19
CA ARG A 184 -26.59 4.66 4.88
C ARG A 184 -26.00 5.62 3.84
N THR A 185 -25.69 6.84 4.26
CA THR A 185 -25.14 7.89 3.40
C THR A 185 -23.74 7.56 2.91
N GLU A 186 -22.92 6.95 3.76
CA GLU A 186 -21.56 6.54 3.42
C GLU A 186 -21.58 5.28 2.54
N MET A 187 -22.45 4.32 2.85
CA MET A 187 -22.63 3.11 2.03
C MET A 187 -23.10 3.44 0.62
N LEU A 188 -24.00 4.43 0.46
CA LEU A 188 -24.40 4.92 -0.86
C LEU A 188 -23.22 5.53 -1.64
N ARG A 189 -22.34 6.29 -0.97
CA ARG A 189 -21.14 6.84 -1.61
C ARG A 189 -20.17 5.75 -2.02
N VAL A 190 -20.00 4.73 -1.18
CA VAL A 190 -19.21 3.54 -1.50
C VAL A 190 -19.78 2.86 -2.75
N TRP A 191 -21.08 2.63 -2.80
CA TRP A 191 -21.74 2.03 -3.97
C TRP A 191 -21.51 2.83 -5.25
N LEU A 192 -21.74 4.15 -5.23
CA LEU A 192 -21.48 5.00 -6.39
C LEU A 192 -20.01 4.99 -6.81
N SER A 193 -19.09 4.95 -5.85
CA SER A 193 -17.65 4.90 -6.13
C SER A 193 -17.20 3.55 -6.71
N LEU A 194 -17.79 2.44 -6.27
CA LEU A 194 -17.54 1.10 -6.82
C LEU A 194 -18.11 0.95 -8.22
N ARG A 195 -19.28 1.53 -8.47
CA ARG A 195 -19.85 1.60 -9.81
C ARG A 195 -18.94 2.38 -10.78
N LYS A 196 -18.40 3.53 -10.35
CA LYS A 196 -17.41 4.25 -11.16
C LYS A 196 -16.13 3.44 -11.39
N LEU A 197 -15.71 2.66 -10.39
CA LEU A 197 -14.56 1.77 -10.52
C LEU A 197 -14.83 0.64 -11.52
N SER A 198 -16.00 0.00 -11.47
CA SER A 198 -16.35 -1.12 -12.37
C SER A 198 -16.46 -0.70 -13.83
N LEU A 199 -16.72 0.58 -14.12
CA LEU A 199 -16.70 1.13 -15.47
C LEU A 199 -15.28 1.31 -16.03
N LYS A 200 -14.26 1.38 -15.16
CA LYS A 200 -12.85 1.47 -15.58
C LYS A 200 -12.21 0.09 -15.75
N LEU A 201 -12.71 -0.89 -15.01
CA LEU A 201 -12.19 -2.26 -14.99
C LEU A 201 -12.76 -3.06 -16.17
N THR A 202 -11.89 -3.72 -16.91
CA THR A 202 -12.20 -4.63 -18.02
C THR A 202 -11.89 -6.09 -17.67
N THR A 203 -10.88 -6.36 -16.83
CA THR A 203 -10.43 -7.74 -16.54
C THR A 203 -11.14 -8.38 -15.35
N VAL A 204 -11.83 -7.58 -14.52
CA VAL A 204 -12.45 -8.04 -13.27
C VAL A 204 -13.88 -8.55 -13.53
N VAL A 205 -14.12 -9.81 -13.18
CA VAL A 205 -15.41 -10.52 -13.34
C VAL A 205 -16.41 -10.11 -12.26
N LYS A 206 -15.96 -10.02 -11.01
CA LYS A 206 -16.81 -9.68 -9.85
C LYS A 206 -16.11 -8.68 -8.94
N LEU A 207 -16.80 -7.61 -8.59
CA LEU A 207 -16.30 -6.55 -7.71
C LEU A 207 -17.10 -6.51 -6.41
N ARG A 208 -16.39 -6.69 -5.30
CA ARG A 208 -16.96 -6.76 -3.95
C ARG A 208 -16.40 -5.63 -3.08
N PHE A 209 -17.25 -5.07 -2.21
CA PHE A 209 -16.74 -4.20 -1.14
C PHE A 209 -16.11 -5.05 -0.02
N TRP A 210 -14.79 -4.93 0.15
CA TRP A 210 -14.07 -5.66 1.20
C TRP A 210 -14.29 -5.03 2.57
N GLY A 211 -14.19 -3.70 2.64
CA GLY A 211 -14.30 -2.99 3.90
C GLY A 211 -13.55 -1.66 3.98
N LYS A 212 -13.39 -1.19 5.22
CA LYS A 212 -12.76 0.09 5.57
C LYS A 212 -11.71 -0.09 6.67
N ILE A 213 -10.50 0.42 6.41
CA ILE A 213 -9.41 0.49 7.40
C ILE A 213 -9.25 1.94 7.86
N LEU A 214 -9.44 2.16 9.16
CA LEU A 214 -9.29 3.45 9.80
C LEU A 214 -7.82 3.83 9.95
N CYS A 215 -7.51 5.09 9.65
CA CYS A 215 -6.16 5.64 9.69
C CYS A 215 -6.11 6.86 10.62
N THR A 216 -4.91 7.32 10.95
CA THR A 216 -4.71 8.56 11.72
C THR A 216 -5.12 9.80 10.92
N HIS A 217 -4.89 9.81 9.61
CA HIS A 217 -5.32 10.84 8.68
C HIS A 217 -6.21 10.21 7.59
N GLY A 218 -7.51 10.09 7.86
CA GLY A 218 -8.49 9.55 6.90
C GLY A 218 -8.78 8.06 7.09
N ALA A 219 -9.13 7.37 6.01
CA ALA A 219 -9.40 5.93 6.01
C ALA A 219 -9.17 5.35 4.60
N TYR A 220 -8.79 4.08 4.53
CA TYR A 220 -8.76 3.32 3.29
C TYR A 220 -10.09 2.61 3.08
N TYR A 221 -10.72 2.82 1.94
CA TYR A 221 -11.82 2.01 1.43
C TYR A 221 -11.25 1.01 0.46
N ILE A 222 -11.61 -0.26 0.61
CA ILE A 222 -11.00 -1.36 -0.12
C ILE A 222 -12.09 -2.11 -0.89
N ALA A 223 -11.81 -2.33 -2.17
CA ALA A 223 -12.58 -3.20 -3.05
C ALA A 223 -11.75 -4.44 -3.39
N GLU A 224 -12.40 -5.59 -3.46
CA GLU A 224 -11.83 -6.86 -3.87
C GLU A 224 -12.38 -7.19 -5.26
N GLY A 225 -11.48 -7.43 -6.22
CA GLY A 225 -11.81 -7.81 -7.59
C GLY A 225 -11.40 -9.25 -7.86
N GLU A 226 -12.35 -10.04 -8.33
CA GLU A 226 -12.14 -11.39 -8.82
C GLU A 226 -11.89 -11.37 -10.33
N PHE A 227 -10.91 -12.13 -10.79
CA PHE A 227 -10.50 -12.20 -12.19
C PHE A 227 -10.24 -13.66 -12.57
N GLU A 228 -10.27 -13.97 -13.87
CA GLU A 228 -9.96 -15.31 -14.38
C GLU A 228 -8.45 -15.60 -14.27
N ALA A 229 -8.09 -16.81 -13.85
CA ALA A 229 -6.69 -17.19 -13.69
C ALA A 229 -5.91 -17.02 -15.01
N GLY A 230 -4.76 -16.34 -14.95
CA GLY A 230 -3.93 -16.08 -16.13
C GLY A 230 -4.26 -14.78 -16.89
N ALA A 231 -5.31 -14.05 -16.50
CA ALA A 231 -5.52 -12.70 -17.02
C ALA A 231 -4.34 -11.78 -16.65
N GLU A 232 -4.08 -10.77 -17.46
CA GLU A 232 -3.14 -9.70 -17.14
C GLU A 232 -3.76 -8.67 -16.16
N PRO A 233 -2.93 -7.88 -15.46
CA PRO A 233 -3.43 -6.82 -14.61
C PRO A 233 -4.21 -5.76 -15.40
N ASP A 234 -5.27 -5.23 -14.80
CA ASP A 234 -6.12 -4.23 -15.46
C ASP A 234 -5.37 -2.89 -15.66
N GLU A 235 -5.25 -2.43 -16.91
CA GLU A 235 -4.62 -1.14 -17.24
C GLU A 235 -5.48 0.08 -16.87
N GLY A 236 -6.79 -0.10 -16.70
CA GLY A 236 -7.74 0.99 -16.44
C GLY A 236 -7.60 1.63 -15.07
N VAL A 237 -6.95 0.93 -14.12
CA VAL A 237 -6.66 1.44 -12.77
C VAL A 237 -5.16 1.40 -12.52
N PRO A 238 -4.51 2.54 -12.25
CA PRO A 238 -3.08 2.58 -12.07
C PRO A 238 -2.64 1.78 -10.84
N GLY A 239 -1.55 1.02 -11.00
CA GLY A 239 -0.79 0.40 -9.93
C GLY A 239 0.51 1.16 -9.66
N PRO A 240 0.46 2.33 -8.99
CA PRO A 240 1.62 3.22 -8.84
C PRO A 240 2.77 2.61 -8.02
N PHE A 241 2.54 1.47 -7.37
CA PHE A 241 3.51 0.83 -6.50
C PHE A 241 3.96 -0.55 -7.00
N ASP A 242 3.51 -0.99 -8.18
CA ASP A 242 3.86 -2.32 -8.71
C ASP A 242 5.34 -2.38 -9.12
N ASP A 243 5.88 -1.28 -9.63
CA ASP A 243 7.30 -1.13 -10.01
C ASP A 243 8.18 -0.68 -8.83
N TRP A 244 7.59 -0.40 -7.66
CA TRP A 244 8.36 0.05 -6.51
C TRP A 244 9.23 -1.09 -5.99
N ARG A 245 10.49 -0.79 -5.67
CA ARG A 245 11.47 -1.76 -5.14
C ARG A 245 12.17 -1.21 -3.90
N PRO A 246 12.38 -2.03 -2.86
CA PRO A 246 13.08 -1.61 -1.64
C PRO A 246 14.57 -1.37 -1.89
N PHE A 247 15.18 -2.12 -2.80
CA PHE A 247 16.58 -1.98 -3.18
C PHE A 247 16.66 -1.60 -4.66
N PRO A 248 16.75 -0.30 -5.00
CA PRO A 248 16.89 0.08 -6.40
C PRO A 248 18.15 -0.52 -6.97
N ALA A 249 18.09 -0.98 -8.22
CA ALA A 249 19.26 -1.45 -8.94
C ALA A 249 20.37 -0.38 -8.90
N PRO A 250 21.65 -0.77 -8.77
CA PRO A 250 22.75 0.18 -8.88
C PRO A 250 22.58 0.96 -10.18
N LYS A 251 22.43 2.29 -10.10
CA LYS A 251 22.45 3.12 -11.31
C LYS A 251 23.80 2.89 -11.97
N GLU A 252 23.78 2.57 -13.27
CA GLU A 252 25.02 2.56 -14.07
C GLU A 252 25.77 3.88 -13.78
N PRO A 253 27.10 3.83 -13.57
CA PRO A 253 27.86 5.02 -13.28
C PRO A 253 27.59 6.06 -14.37
N GLU A 254 26.98 7.18 -14.01
CA GLU A 254 26.77 8.29 -14.92
C GLU A 254 28.13 8.65 -15.53
N ASP A 255 28.22 8.55 -16.85
CA ASP A 255 29.41 8.85 -17.64
C ASP A 255 29.97 10.23 -17.17
N PRO A 256 31.21 10.33 -16.67
CA PRO A 256 31.75 11.52 -15.99
C PRO A 256 31.90 12.78 -16.88
N GLY A 257 31.25 12.81 -18.06
CA GLY A 257 31.26 13.91 -19.01
C GLY A 257 30.12 14.94 -18.89
N LYS A 258 29.19 14.82 -17.91
CA LYS A 258 28.05 15.75 -17.79
C LYS A 258 27.86 16.35 -16.40
N VAL A 259 28.93 16.85 -15.80
CA VAL A 259 28.83 17.84 -14.72
C VAL A 259 29.18 19.22 -15.27
N LYS A 260 28.22 20.15 -15.30
CA LYS A 260 28.47 21.56 -15.63
C LYS A 260 29.35 22.15 -14.53
N HIS A 261 30.65 22.28 -14.80
CA HIS A 261 31.57 23.00 -13.92
C HIS A 261 31.16 24.47 -13.82
N HIS A 262 30.91 24.93 -12.59
CA HIS A 262 30.87 26.35 -12.26
C HIS A 262 32.31 26.75 -11.89
N ASP A 263 32.92 27.60 -12.73
CA ASP A 263 34.30 28.07 -12.57
C ASP A 263 34.48 28.83 -11.25
N THR A 264 35.24 28.24 -10.33
CA THR A 264 36.08 29.02 -9.41
C THR A 264 37.47 28.40 -9.36
N ASN A 265 38.41 29.25 -9.76
CA ASN A 265 39.82 29.00 -10.00
C ASN A 265 40.59 28.98 -8.68
N GLU A 266 41.05 27.80 -8.25
CA GLU A 266 42.24 27.65 -7.41
C GLU A 266 43.11 26.54 -7.98
N GLN A 267 44.40 26.85 -8.10
CA GLN A 267 45.41 26.06 -8.78
C GLN A 267 45.67 24.74 -8.06
N SER A 268 45.37 23.62 -8.70
CA SER A 268 45.99 22.32 -8.41
C SER A 268 46.57 21.76 -9.70
N GLU A 269 47.88 21.57 -9.70
CA GLU A 269 48.62 20.95 -10.79
C GLU A 269 48.09 19.54 -11.07
N THR A 270 47.78 19.26 -12.34
CA THR A 270 47.33 17.95 -12.83
C THR A 270 48.52 16.98 -12.84
N HIS A 271 48.51 15.98 -11.96
CA HIS A 271 49.36 14.80 -12.10
C HIS A 271 48.78 13.87 -13.18
N PRO A 272 49.61 13.33 -14.09
CA PRO A 272 49.16 12.37 -15.08
C PRO A 272 48.90 11.03 -14.41
N GLU A 273 47.70 10.50 -14.63
CA GLU A 273 47.39 9.10 -14.94
C GLU A 273 48.20 8.04 -14.17
N ASN A 274 47.52 7.39 -13.22
CA ASN A 274 48.02 6.27 -12.42
C ASN A 274 48.40 5.07 -13.33
N GLU A 275 49.62 5.05 -13.87
CA GLU A 275 50.25 3.82 -14.35
C GLU A 275 50.56 2.94 -13.13
N VAL A 276 49.70 1.95 -12.89
CA VAL A 276 49.93 0.91 -11.88
C VAL A 276 51.22 0.19 -12.27
N THR A 277 52.25 0.30 -11.42
CA THR A 277 53.55 -0.33 -11.71
C THR A 277 53.42 -1.84 -11.77
N ILE A 278 54.24 -2.51 -12.59
CA ILE A 278 54.25 -3.99 -12.72
C ILE A 278 54.40 -4.67 -11.35
N GLU A 279 55.13 -4.07 -10.42
CA GLU A 279 55.27 -4.54 -9.04
C GLU A 279 53.98 -4.44 -8.24
N GLN A 280 53.19 -3.38 -8.42
CA GLN A 280 51.87 -3.24 -7.81
C GLN A 280 50.87 -4.25 -8.39
N LEU A 281 50.91 -4.53 -9.69
CA LEU A 281 50.11 -5.59 -10.31
C LEU A 281 50.50 -6.98 -9.79
N LYS A 282 51.80 -7.27 -9.66
CA LYS A 282 52.29 -8.52 -9.05
C LYS A 282 51.89 -8.64 -7.59
N LEU A 283 51.94 -7.54 -6.83
CA LEU A 283 51.50 -7.52 -5.43
C LEU A 283 49.97 -7.70 -5.32
N MET A 284 49.19 -7.11 -6.23
CA MET A 284 47.74 -7.32 -6.30
C MET A 284 47.39 -8.76 -6.68
N ALA A 285 48.09 -9.35 -7.65
CA ALA A 285 47.93 -10.76 -8.03
C ALA A 285 48.34 -11.71 -6.90
N ALA A 286 49.46 -11.43 -6.21
CA ALA A 286 49.90 -12.20 -5.05
C ALA A 286 48.93 -12.08 -3.87
N ARG A 287 48.35 -10.88 -3.64
CA ARG A 287 47.30 -10.68 -2.64
C ARG A 287 46.01 -11.40 -3.02
N ALA A 288 45.60 -11.37 -4.29
CA ALA A 288 44.44 -12.11 -4.78
C ALA A 288 44.61 -13.62 -4.63
N ALA A 289 45.77 -14.16 -5.00
CA ALA A 289 46.11 -15.58 -4.81
C ALA A 289 46.21 -15.97 -3.32
N ALA A 290 46.70 -15.07 -2.46
CA ALA A 290 46.68 -15.29 -1.02
C ALA A 290 45.24 -15.32 -0.49
N LEU A 291 44.38 -14.40 -0.93
CA LEU A 291 42.96 -14.30 -0.55
C LEU A 291 42.12 -15.50 -1.01
N GLU A 292 42.44 -16.09 -2.17
CA GLU A 292 41.79 -17.30 -2.71
C GLU A 292 41.94 -18.51 -1.77
N ASN A 293 43.03 -18.57 -1.02
CA ASN A 293 43.37 -19.68 -0.13
C ASN A 293 42.99 -19.44 1.35
N LEU A 294 42.33 -18.31 1.68
CA LEU A 294 41.79 -18.15 3.04
C LEU A 294 40.55 -19.03 3.22
N PRO A 295 40.31 -19.54 4.44
CA PRO A 295 39.06 -20.21 4.77
C PRO A 295 37.88 -19.25 4.53
N LYS A 296 37.05 -19.57 3.54
CA LYS A 296 35.82 -18.83 3.23
C LYS A 296 34.78 -19.10 4.33
N ASN A 297 34.01 -18.09 4.70
CA ASN A 297 32.91 -18.26 5.64
C ASN A 297 31.85 -19.18 5.01
N LYS A 298 31.62 -20.35 5.61
CA LYS A 298 30.60 -21.31 5.14
C LYS A 298 29.17 -20.89 5.50
N TRP A 299 29.00 -19.88 6.36
CA TRP A 299 27.68 -19.43 6.77
C TRP A 299 26.96 -18.72 5.61
N CYS A 300 25.79 -19.24 5.25
CA CYS A 300 24.87 -18.60 4.33
C CYS A 300 23.53 -18.37 5.05
N PRO A 301 22.91 -17.18 4.91
CA PRO A 301 21.58 -16.95 5.47
C PRO A 301 20.55 -17.87 4.80
N ARG A 302 19.39 -18.11 5.44
CA ARG A 302 18.29 -18.82 4.77
C ARG A 302 17.86 -18.05 3.51
N ALA A 303 17.58 -18.77 2.43
CA ALA A 303 17.02 -18.20 1.20
C ALA A 303 15.63 -17.59 1.51
N PRO A 304 15.32 -16.41 0.95
CA PRO A 304 14.02 -15.79 1.11
C PRO A 304 12.94 -16.63 0.42
N ILE A 305 11.74 -16.59 0.97
CA ILE A 305 10.62 -17.37 0.47
C ILE A 305 10.04 -16.67 -0.76
N PRO A 306 9.90 -17.35 -1.92
CA PRO A 306 9.41 -16.72 -3.14
C PRO A 306 7.93 -16.32 -3.00
N PRO A 307 7.50 -15.18 -3.57
CA PRO A 307 6.11 -14.78 -3.57
C PRO A 307 5.22 -15.70 -4.41
N GLU A 308 3.92 -15.74 -4.09
CA GLU A 308 2.94 -16.50 -4.87
C GLU A 308 2.54 -15.70 -6.13
N PRO A 309 2.40 -16.36 -7.30
CA PRO A 309 2.02 -15.69 -8.53
C PRO A 309 0.58 -15.16 -8.48
N ARG A 310 0.27 -14.20 -9.35
CA ARG A 310 -1.08 -13.65 -9.48
C ARG A 310 -2.07 -14.76 -9.83
N GLY A 311 -3.20 -14.80 -9.13
CA GLY A 311 -4.24 -15.81 -9.33
C GLY A 311 -4.07 -17.06 -8.46
N LYS A 312 -2.98 -17.17 -7.69
CA LYS A 312 -2.74 -18.25 -6.70
C LYS A 312 -2.63 -17.71 -5.27
N GLY A 313 -3.08 -18.50 -4.32
CA GLY A 313 -2.90 -18.36 -2.86
C GLY A 313 -3.34 -17.00 -2.33
N THR A 314 -2.40 -16.33 -1.67
CA THR A 314 -2.56 -14.98 -1.12
C THR A 314 -2.85 -13.93 -2.18
N ASN A 315 -2.46 -14.16 -3.45
CA ASN A 315 -2.60 -13.25 -4.60
C ASN A 315 -3.69 -13.70 -5.60
N ARG A 316 -4.66 -14.49 -5.14
CA ARG A 316 -5.83 -14.92 -5.92
C ARG A 316 -6.75 -13.76 -6.34
N TRP A 317 -6.87 -12.72 -5.52
CA TRP A 317 -7.72 -11.54 -5.78
C TRP A 317 -6.89 -10.26 -5.86
N ASP A 318 -7.33 -9.37 -6.75
CA ASP A 318 -6.77 -8.02 -6.85
C ASP A 318 -7.52 -7.11 -5.88
N TYR A 319 -6.78 -6.27 -5.18
CA TYR A 319 -7.37 -5.32 -4.23
C TYR A 319 -7.16 -3.89 -4.73
N PHE A 320 -8.22 -3.10 -4.68
CA PHE A 320 -8.20 -1.69 -5.03
C PHE A 320 -8.46 -0.86 -3.78
N ALA A 321 -7.69 0.20 -3.59
CA ALA A 321 -7.82 1.08 -2.44
C ALA A 321 -8.12 2.52 -2.87
N CYS A 322 -8.84 3.23 -2.01
CA CYS A 322 -9.10 4.65 -2.16
C CYS A 322 -9.13 5.33 -0.77
N VAL A 323 -8.56 6.53 -0.67
CA VAL A 323 -8.51 7.30 0.60
C VAL A 323 -9.75 8.20 0.77
N ARG A 324 -10.31 8.69 -0.35
CA ARG A 324 -11.44 9.63 -0.34
C ARG A 324 -12.51 9.16 -1.33
N LEU A 325 -13.69 8.82 -0.82
CA LEU A 325 -14.83 8.50 -1.67
C LEU A 325 -15.17 9.70 -2.57
N GLY A 326 -15.10 9.50 -3.88
CA GLY A 326 -15.43 10.50 -4.89
C GLY A 326 -14.27 11.14 -5.62
N SER A 327 -13.04 10.92 -5.15
CA SER A 327 -11.90 11.06 -6.05
C SER A 327 -11.91 9.87 -7.00
N ASP A 328 -11.73 10.12 -8.30
CA ASP A 328 -11.59 9.06 -9.30
C ASP A 328 -10.24 8.30 -9.18
N GLU A 329 -9.50 8.56 -8.09
CA GLU A 329 -8.18 8.05 -7.68
C GLU A 329 -8.29 6.71 -6.93
N TRP A 330 -8.98 5.73 -7.51
CA TRP A 330 -8.74 4.34 -7.10
C TRP A 330 -7.36 3.92 -7.60
N PHE A 331 -6.62 3.21 -6.78
CA PHE A 331 -5.33 2.63 -7.16
C PHE A 331 -5.30 1.15 -6.78
N ARG A 332 -4.60 0.37 -7.60
CA ARG A 332 -4.40 -1.05 -7.35
C ARG A 332 -3.33 -1.25 -6.28
N LEU A 333 -3.58 -2.18 -5.36
CA LEU A 333 -2.60 -2.58 -4.36
C LEU A 333 -1.61 -3.58 -4.97
N PRO A 334 -0.31 -3.49 -4.62
CA PRO A 334 0.69 -4.42 -5.10
C PRO A 334 0.41 -5.85 -4.58
N PRO A 335 1.01 -6.88 -5.21
CA PRO A 335 0.90 -8.26 -4.72
C PRO A 335 1.47 -8.41 -3.31
N ALA A 336 0.89 -9.33 -2.53
CA ALA A 336 1.39 -9.67 -1.21
C ALA A 336 2.65 -10.53 -1.32
N ARG A 337 3.69 -10.16 -0.56
CA ARG A 337 4.92 -10.95 -0.44
C ARG A 337 4.99 -11.64 0.94
N PRO A 338 5.57 -12.85 1.01
CA PRO A 338 5.70 -13.58 2.27
C PRO A 338 6.47 -12.79 3.34
N GLU A 339 7.51 -12.06 2.94
CA GLU A 339 8.28 -11.16 3.81
C GLU A 339 7.38 -10.08 4.43
N HIS A 340 6.54 -9.41 3.63
CA HIS A 340 5.63 -8.39 4.13
C HIS A 340 4.63 -8.96 5.14
N ILE A 341 4.09 -10.15 4.85
CA ILE A 341 3.18 -10.87 5.74
C ILE A 341 3.89 -11.22 7.05
N TYR A 342 5.11 -11.75 7.00
CA TYR A 342 5.92 -12.09 8.16
C TYR A 342 6.15 -10.85 9.04
N HIS A 343 6.69 -9.76 8.48
CA HIS A 343 6.95 -8.53 9.23
C HIS A 343 5.68 -7.94 9.83
N SER A 344 4.55 -7.96 9.09
CA SER A 344 3.28 -7.39 9.57
C SER A 344 2.77 -8.05 10.86
N ARG A 345 3.15 -9.30 11.15
CA ARG A 345 2.77 -10.01 12.40
C ARG A 345 3.36 -9.36 13.64
N TYR A 346 4.51 -8.71 13.49
CA TYR A 346 5.28 -8.08 14.55
C TYR A 346 5.19 -6.55 14.53
N ILE A 347 4.50 -5.97 13.55
CA ILE A 347 4.26 -4.52 13.46
C ILE A 347 2.89 -4.20 14.06
N ARG A 348 2.87 -3.39 15.11
CA ARG A 348 1.64 -2.91 15.75
C ARG A 348 1.58 -1.38 15.72
N ARG A 349 1.22 -0.82 14.56
CA ARG A 349 1.09 0.63 14.33
C ARG A 349 -0.19 0.94 13.57
N LEU A 350 -0.81 2.08 13.87
CA LEU A 350 -1.93 2.60 13.10
C LEU A 350 -1.45 3.11 11.75
N PHE A 351 -2.26 2.89 10.71
CA PHE A 351 -2.02 3.43 9.38
C PHE A 351 -2.08 4.97 9.38
N VAL A 352 -1.24 5.61 8.59
CA VAL A 352 -1.24 7.07 8.44
C VAL A 352 -2.39 7.51 7.54
N GLY A 353 -2.70 6.74 6.49
CA GLY A 353 -3.65 7.12 5.44
C GLY A 353 -2.96 7.74 4.23
N LYS A 354 -1.65 7.52 4.10
CA LYS A 354 -0.81 7.94 2.96
C LYS A 354 -0.11 6.70 2.39
N PRO A 355 -0.46 6.25 1.18
CA PRO A 355 0.05 4.97 0.65
C PRO A 355 1.56 4.97 0.40
N ASP A 356 2.13 6.15 0.14
CA ASP A 356 3.54 6.43 -0.11
C ASP A 356 4.39 6.57 1.17
N ALA A 357 3.77 6.58 2.35
CA ALA A 357 4.50 6.78 3.60
C ALA A 357 5.40 5.57 3.93
N PRO A 358 6.67 5.77 4.34
CA PRO A 358 7.52 4.68 4.80
C PRO A 358 7.03 4.17 6.15
N VAL A 359 7.11 2.84 6.35
CA VAL A 359 6.73 2.23 7.62
C VAL A 359 7.83 2.46 8.65
N ALA A 360 7.50 3.16 9.73
CA ALA A 360 8.45 3.43 10.80
C ALA A 360 8.95 2.14 11.46
N ARG A 361 10.28 2.05 11.63
CA ARG A 361 10.98 0.91 12.23
C ARG A 361 10.29 0.40 13.50
N SER A 362 10.04 -0.91 13.55
CA SER A 362 9.50 -1.54 14.75
C SER A 362 10.59 -1.61 15.84
N PRO A 363 10.28 -1.36 17.12
CA PRO A 363 11.27 -1.54 18.18
C PRO A 363 11.80 -2.98 18.20
N GLY A 364 13.12 -3.13 18.38
CA GLY A 364 13.78 -4.42 18.57
C GLY A 364 14.49 -5.00 17.35
N GLY A 365 14.50 -6.33 17.25
CA GLY A 365 15.34 -7.10 16.32
C GLY A 365 14.82 -7.31 14.90
N LEU A 366 13.56 -6.95 14.62
CA LEU A 366 12.90 -7.26 13.33
C LEU A 366 13.53 -6.56 12.11
N GLY A 367 14.24 -5.44 12.33
CA GLY A 367 14.79 -4.62 11.25
C GLY A 367 13.75 -3.67 10.64
N ASP A 368 14.12 -3.07 9.50
CA ASP A 368 13.25 -2.18 8.74
C ASP A 368 12.26 -3.00 7.89
N PHE A 369 11.05 -2.48 7.72
CA PHE A 369 10.05 -3.13 6.89
C PHE A 369 10.43 -2.96 5.40
N PRO A 370 10.51 -4.03 4.59
CA PRO A 370 10.94 -3.94 3.20
C PRO A 370 9.79 -3.44 2.29
N GLY A 371 9.24 -2.25 2.59
CA GLY A 371 8.08 -1.72 1.91
C GLY A 371 7.58 -0.36 2.42
N LEU A 372 6.61 0.19 1.69
CA LEU A 372 5.83 1.36 2.10
C LEU A 372 4.54 0.94 2.84
N GLU A 373 3.77 1.93 3.32
CA GLU A 373 2.49 1.71 3.99
C GLU A 373 1.51 0.89 3.14
N VAL A 374 1.50 1.08 1.82
CA VAL A 374 0.67 0.30 0.88
C VAL A 374 0.96 -1.20 0.91
N HIS A 375 2.24 -1.59 1.05
CA HIS A 375 2.65 -3.00 1.15
C HIS A 375 2.24 -3.58 2.51
N LEU A 376 2.35 -2.79 3.57
CA LEU A 376 1.86 -3.16 4.89
C LEU A 376 0.33 -3.32 4.90
N LEU A 377 -0.39 -2.44 4.21
CA LEU A 377 -1.84 -2.50 4.04
C LEU A 377 -2.25 -3.79 3.33
N ARG A 378 -1.61 -4.11 2.21
CA ARG A 378 -1.83 -5.36 1.47
C ARG A 378 -1.60 -6.60 2.34
N ALA A 379 -0.50 -6.63 3.11
CA ALA A 379 -0.19 -7.73 4.02
C ALA A 379 -1.23 -7.88 5.15
N HIS A 380 -1.76 -6.77 5.67
CA HIS A 380 -2.85 -6.82 6.66
C HIS A 380 -4.15 -7.32 6.05
N ILE A 381 -4.48 -6.89 4.82
CA ILE A 381 -5.66 -7.39 4.10
C ILE A 381 -5.56 -8.91 3.95
N ALA A 382 -4.44 -9.44 3.46
CA ALA A 382 -4.23 -10.89 3.32
C ALA A 382 -4.43 -11.65 4.65
N ARG A 383 -3.90 -11.11 5.75
CA ARG A 383 -4.03 -11.73 7.08
C ARG A 383 -5.44 -11.66 7.66
N ILE A 384 -6.18 -10.60 7.35
CA ILE A 384 -7.56 -10.44 7.79
C ILE A 384 -8.46 -11.37 6.96
N THR A 385 -8.28 -11.41 5.63
CA THR A 385 -9.09 -12.26 4.75
C THR A 385 -8.96 -13.73 5.10
N ALA A 386 -7.72 -14.24 5.17
CA ALA A 386 -7.44 -15.63 5.52
C ALA A 386 -7.95 -16.05 6.91
N ALA A 387 -8.18 -15.10 7.83
CA ALA A 387 -8.60 -15.40 9.20
C ALA A 387 -10.07 -15.08 9.49
N THR A 388 -10.78 -14.41 8.59
CA THR A 388 -12.12 -13.87 8.90
C THR A 388 -13.17 -14.06 7.81
N TRP A 389 -12.79 -14.54 6.62
CA TRP A 389 -13.77 -14.85 5.59
C TRP A 389 -14.40 -16.21 5.89
N ILE A 390 -15.66 -16.14 6.29
CA ILE A 390 -16.46 -17.32 6.64
C ILE A 390 -17.76 -17.32 5.82
N SER A 391 -18.35 -18.49 5.65
CA SER A 391 -19.69 -18.69 5.07
C SER A 391 -20.51 -19.65 5.91
N PRO A 392 -21.84 -19.66 5.76
CA PRO A 392 -22.66 -20.75 6.25
C PRO A 392 -22.16 -22.09 5.69
N ALA A 393 -22.21 -23.13 6.53
CA ALA A 393 -21.82 -24.48 6.15
C ALA A 393 -22.71 -25.01 5.01
N GLY A 394 -22.10 -25.73 4.06
CA GLY A 394 -22.80 -26.33 2.91
C GLY A 394 -23.07 -25.39 1.72
N LEU A 395 -22.62 -24.13 1.79
CA LEU A 395 -22.71 -23.20 0.65
C LEU A 395 -21.67 -23.51 -0.44
N TYR A 396 -20.48 -23.89 -0.01
CA TYR A 396 -19.34 -24.14 -0.88
C TYR A 396 -18.86 -25.58 -0.71
N GLU A 397 -18.51 -26.21 -1.82
CA GLU A 397 -17.82 -27.49 -1.86
C GLU A 397 -16.42 -27.31 -2.45
N ILE A 398 -15.49 -28.16 -2.00
CA ILE A 398 -14.12 -28.16 -2.53
C ILE A 398 -14.19 -28.75 -3.93
N ASP A 399 -13.56 -28.07 -4.89
CA ASP A 399 -13.36 -28.61 -6.22
C ASP A 399 -12.29 -29.71 -6.19
N GLU A 400 -12.72 -30.97 -6.07
CA GLU A 400 -11.83 -32.14 -6.06
C GLU A 400 -11.20 -32.43 -7.45
N GLU A 401 -11.72 -31.82 -8.53
CA GLU A 401 -11.18 -31.99 -9.88
C GLU A 401 -9.99 -31.06 -10.18
N ALA A 402 -9.71 -30.09 -9.31
CA ALA A 402 -8.55 -29.22 -9.45
C ALA A 402 -7.24 -30.01 -9.24
N GLU A 403 -6.38 -30.06 -10.26
CA GLU A 403 -5.02 -30.61 -10.14
C GLU A 403 -4.20 -29.76 -9.15
N LEU A 404 -4.02 -30.25 -7.92
CA LEU A 404 -3.20 -29.61 -6.89
C LEU A 404 -1.76 -30.12 -6.98
N GLU A 405 -0.77 -29.22 -6.99
CA GLU A 405 0.63 -29.61 -6.78
C GLU A 405 0.83 -30.12 -5.33
N GLU A 406 1.84 -30.97 -5.10
CA GLU A 406 2.18 -31.46 -3.75
C GLU A 406 2.36 -30.29 -2.76
N GLY A 407 1.49 -30.21 -1.75
CA GLY A 407 1.52 -29.17 -0.70
C GLY A 407 0.68 -27.91 -0.99
N GLU A 408 -0.07 -27.86 -2.09
CA GLU A 408 -1.06 -26.80 -2.34
C GLU A 408 -2.40 -27.09 -1.64
N GLN A 409 -2.99 -26.07 -1.01
CA GLN A 409 -4.35 -26.15 -0.50
C GLN A 409 -5.33 -25.89 -1.66
N PRO A 410 -6.51 -26.54 -1.72
CA PRO A 410 -7.52 -26.19 -2.71
C PRO A 410 -7.88 -24.71 -2.58
N GLU A 411 -7.87 -23.98 -3.70
CA GLU A 411 -8.08 -22.54 -3.72
C GLU A 411 -9.45 -22.15 -4.32
N THR A 412 -9.97 -23.02 -5.20
CA THR A 412 -11.24 -22.83 -5.88
C THR A 412 -12.33 -23.57 -5.12
N LEU A 413 -13.39 -22.84 -4.76
CA LEU A 413 -14.61 -23.38 -4.17
C LEU A 413 -15.72 -23.31 -5.21
N MET A 414 -16.49 -24.40 -5.35
CA MET A 414 -17.70 -24.42 -6.16
C MET A 414 -18.92 -24.07 -5.31
N GLU A 415 -19.81 -23.22 -5.83
CA GLU A 415 -21.10 -22.95 -5.19
C GLU A 415 -22.05 -24.13 -5.43
N VAL A 416 -22.66 -24.64 -4.35
CA VAL A 416 -23.60 -25.77 -4.44
C VAL A 416 -24.91 -25.31 -5.10
N GLU A 417 -25.32 -25.97 -6.18
CA GLU A 417 -26.52 -25.59 -6.97
C GLU A 417 -27.83 -25.64 -6.17
N GLU A 418 -27.93 -26.52 -5.17
CA GLU A 418 -29.11 -26.70 -4.31
C GLU A 418 -28.80 -26.37 -2.83
N PHE A 419 -28.35 -25.14 -2.56
CA PHE A 419 -28.16 -24.68 -1.17
C PHE A 419 -29.50 -24.38 -0.47
N GLU A 420 -29.85 -25.19 0.52
CA GLU A 420 -30.97 -24.88 1.44
C GLU A 420 -30.44 -24.04 2.61
N PRO A 421 -30.88 -22.77 2.77
CA PRO A 421 -30.34 -21.92 3.82
C PRO A 421 -30.71 -22.47 5.20
N PRO A 422 -29.73 -22.62 6.12
CA PRO A 422 -29.98 -23.11 7.46
C PRO A 422 -30.98 -22.22 8.19
N GLN A 423 -31.70 -22.81 9.15
CA GLN A 423 -32.66 -22.05 9.94
C GLN A 423 -31.95 -20.99 10.78
N PHE A 424 -32.67 -19.93 11.15
CA PHE A 424 -32.07 -18.83 11.90
C PHE A 424 -31.44 -19.28 13.23
N GLU A 425 -32.05 -20.27 13.90
CA GLU A 425 -31.52 -20.86 15.13
C GLU A 425 -30.20 -21.59 14.91
N GLU A 426 -30.06 -22.28 13.79
CA GLU A 426 -28.84 -23.01 13.42
C GLU A 426 -27.71 -22.03 13.08
N LEU A 427 -28.02 -20.89 12.45
CA LEU A 427 -27.04 -19.82 12.19
C LEU A 427 -26.45 -19.21 13.47
N LEU A 428 -27.08 -19.40 14.63
CA LEU A 428 -26.54 -18.95 15.92
C LEU A 428 -25.46 -19.90 16.48
N ASP A 429 -25.40 -21.12 15.98
CA ASP A 429 -24.39 -22.09 16.38
C ASP A 429 -23.10 -21.88 15.58
N PRO A 430 -21.93 -21.75 16.24
CA PRO A 430 -20.66 -21.52 15.56
C PRO A 430 -20.24 -22.69 14.66
N ALA A 431 -20.69 -23.92 14.93
CA ALA A 431 -20.38 -25.09 14.09
C ALA A 431 -20.89 -24.94 12.64
N ASN A 432 -21.93 -24.14 12.42
CA ASN A 432 -22.54 -23.94 11.10
C ASN A 432 -21.85 -22.86 10.25
N TRP A 433 -20.64 -22.45 10.65
CA TRP A 433 -19.84 -21.47 9.95
C TRP A 433 -18.46 -22.04 9.61
N GLN A 434 -18.06 -21.91 8.35
CA GLN A 434 -16.84 -22.49 7.80
C GLN A 434 -15.97 -21.42 7.14
N HIS A 435 -14.64 -21.59 7.19
CA HIS A 435 -13.70 -20.69 6.52
C HIS A 435 -13.64 -20.95 5.01
N THR A 436 -13.82 -19.90 4.20
CA THR A 436 -13.85 -20.00 2.73
C THR A 436 -12.57 -19.56 2.04
N ARG A 437 -11.58 -19.10 2.80
CA ARG A 437 -10.28 -18.66 2.29
C ARG A 437 -9.17 -19.56 2.85
N PRO A 438 -8.12 -19.83 2.06
CA PRO A 438 -7.01 -20.68 2.49
C PRO A 438 -6.26 -20.04 3.67
N TYR A 439 -5.65 -20.90 4.49
CA TYR A 439 -4.92 -20.46 5.67
C TYR A 439 -3.50 -20.02 5.29
N ILE A 440 -3.03 -18.93 5.91
CA ILE A 440 -1.65 -18.44 5.69
C ILE A 440 -0.71 -19.02 6.74
N LEU A 441 0.24 -19.83 6.29
CA LEU A 441 1.28 -20.47 7.10
C LEU A 441 2.21 -19.46 7.79
N PRO A 442 2.94 -19.86 8.85
CA PRO A 442 4.00 -19.06 9.45
C PRO A 442 5.01 -18.44 8.48
N GLN A 443 5.32 -19.19 7.41
CA GLN A 443 6.17 -18.78 6.30
C GLN A 443 5.64 -17.55 5.53
N GLY A 444 4.34 -17.26 5.58
CA GLY A 444 3.71 -16.13 4.89
C GLY A 444 3.11 -16.47 3.52
N ARG A 445 2.96 -17.75 3.21
CA ARG A 445 2.29 -18.31 2.01
C ARG A 445 1.11 -19.20 2.40
N CYS A 446 0.25 -19.53 1.44
CA CYS A 446 -0.79 -20.54 1.61
C CYS A 446 -0.22 -21.96 1.39
N SER A 447 0.68 -22.11 0.42
CA SER A 447 1.42 -23.35 0.17
C SER A 447 2.80 -23.35 0.84
N PHE A 448 3.18 -24.48 1.43
CA PHE A 448 4.47 -24.66 2.07
C PHE A 448 5.59 -24.81 1.03
N VAL A 449 6.72 -24.12 1.23
CA VAL A 449 7.90 -24.24 0.35
C VAL A 449 9.12 -24.67 1.15
N PRO A 450 9.77 -25.81 0.83
CA PRO A 450 11.00 -26.22 1.50
C PRO A 450 12.18 -25.33 1.10
N GLN A 451 13.23 -25.30 1.94
CA GLN A 451 14.37 -24.41 1.77
C GLN A 451 15.14 -24.67 0.46
N LYS A 452 15.17 -25.92 -0.02
CA LYS A 452 15.78 -26.29 -1.31
C LYS A 452 15.02 -25.68 -2.50
N ARG A 453 13.68 -25.76 -2.51
CA ARG A 453 12.84 -25.15 -3.57
C ARG A 453 12.95 -23.61 -3.51
N ALA A 454 13.01 -23.03 -2.32
CA ALA A 454 13.23 -21.60 -2.15
C ALA A 454 14.62 -21.14 -2.67
N ALA A 455 15.67 -21.93 -2.46
CA ALA A 455 17.00 -21.63 -3.00
C ALA A 455 17.03 -21.67 -4.54
N ASN A 456 16.35 -22.63 -5.16
CA ASN A 456 16.24 -22.70 -6.62
C ASN A 456 15.48 -21.50 -7.20
N ALA A 457 14.36 -21.11 -6.58
CA ALA A 457 13.61 -19.92 -6.97
C ALA A 457 14.41 -18.62 -6.77
N LEU A 458 15.27 -18.57 -5.73
CA LEU A 458 16.17 -17.44 -5.53
C LEU A 458 17.20 -17.33 -6.67
N ARG A 459 17.72 -18.45 -7.16
CA ARG A 459 18.67 -18.46 -8.29
C ARG A 459 18.05 -17.83 -9.53
N GLU A 460 16.84 -18.27 -9.90
CA GLU A 460 16.07 -17.70 -11.01
C GLU A 460 15.75 -16.20 -10.80
N ALA A 461 15.36 -15.81 -9.59
CA ALA A 461 15.08 -14.41 -9.27
C ALA A 461 16.30 -13.48 -9.26
N LEU A 462 17.52 -14.03 -9.11
CA LEU A 462 18.77 -13.28 -9.23
C LEU A 462 19.16 -13.04 -10.70
N GLU A 463 18.69 -13.88 -11.61
CA GLU A 463 18.88 -13.74 -13.05
C GLU A 463 17.92 -12.69 -13.65
N ASP A 464 16.70 -12.57 -13.09
CA ASP A 464 15.71 -11.57 -13.51
C ASP A 464 16.01 -10.16 -12.95
N PRO A 465 16.30 -9.14 -13.81
CA PRO A 465 16.52 -7.77 -13.37
C PRO A 465 15.34 -7.14 -12.61
N ALA A 466 14.10 -7.55 -12.91
CA ALA A 466 12.90 -7.02 -12.28
C ALA A 466 12.73 -7.50 -10.83
N GLU A 467 13.23 -8.69 -10.51
CA GLU A 467 13.16 -9.32 -9.20
C GLU A 467 14.39 -9.04 -8.33
N GLN A 468 15.54 -8.77 -8.94
CA GLN A 468 16.77 -8.42 -8.22
C GLN A 468 16.59 -7.26 -7.23
N GLY A 469 15.77 -6.25 -7.59
CA GLY A 469 15.52 -5.08 -6.74
C GLY A 469 14.73 -5.37 -5.45
N TRP A 470 14.20 -6.57 -5.30
CA TRP A 470 13.55 -7.01 -4.08
C TRP A 470 14.48 -7.76 -3.12
N ILE A 471 15.54 -8.35 -3.62
CA ILE A 471 16.42 -9.21 -2.84
C ILE A 471 17.40 -8.31 -2.07
N ASN A 472 17.55 -8.55 -0.77
CA ASN A 472 18.54 -7.82 0.02
C ASN A 472 19.95 -8.08 -0.54
N PRO A 473 20.73 -7.04 -0.91
CA PRO A 473 22.05 -7.21 -1.51
C PRO A 473 23.02 -8.06 -0.69
N VAL A 474 22.89 -8.08 0.64
CA VAL A 474 23.73 -8.92 1.52
C VAL A 474 23.37 -10.39 1.37
N VAL A 475 22.08 -10.71 1.27
CA VAL A 475 21.59 -12.08 1.07
C VAL A 475 21.92 -12.54 -0.34
N ALA A 476 21.69 -11.68 -1.34
CA ALA A 476 22.04 -11.94 -2.74
C ALA A 476 23.51 -12.35 -2.86
N ARG A 477 24.45 -11.55 -2.33
CA ARG A 477 25.88 -11.86 -2.39
C ARG A 477 26.26 -13.20 -1.76
N ALA A 478 25.75 -13.48 -0.56
CA ALA A 478 26.05 -14.74 0.12
C ALA A 478 25.55 -15.95 -0.68
N TRP A 479 24.37 -15.85 -1.29
CA TRP A 479 23.82 -16.93 -2.11
C TRP A 479 24.49 -17.03 -3.48
N THR A 480 24.84 -15.93 -4.14
CA THR A 480 25.61 -15.97 -5.39
C THR A 480 26.97 -16.63 -5.19
N GLU A 481 27.66 -16.34 -4.08
CA GLU A 481 28.92 -17.00 -3.73
C GLU A 481 28.70 -18.50 -3.47
N LYS A 482 27.59 -18.88 -2.82
CA LYS A 482 27.22 -20.28 -2.61
C LYS A 482 26.93 -21.00 -3.92
N PHE A 483 26.18 -20.40 -4.84
CA PHE A 483 25.86 -20.97 -6.16
C PHE A 483 27.14 -21.15 -6.98
N LEU A 484 27.99 -20.14 -7.07
CA LEU A 484 29.29 -20.22 -7.73
C LEU A 484 30.18 -21.31 -7.11
N SER A 485 30.23 -21.41 -5.78
CA SER A 485 31.01 -22.45 -5.11
C SER A 485 30.48 -23.86 -5.36
N LYS A 486 29.16 -23.99 -5.60
CA LYS A 486 28.52 -25.26 -5.93
C LYS A 486 28.84 -25.63 -7.38
N GLU A 487 28.68 -24.72 -8.33
CA GLU A 487 29.09 -24.91 -9.74
C GLU A 487 30.58 -25.26 -9.87
N GLU A 488 31.45 -24.63 -9.07
CA GLU A 488 32.88 -24.94 -9.02
C GLU A 488 33.20 -26.32 -8.38
N ASN A 489 32.28 -26.90 -7.61
CA ASN A 489 32.50 -28.13 -6.83
C ASN A 489 31.59 -29.31 -7.25
N ASP A 490 30.66 -29.09 -8.18
CA ASP A 490 29.71 -30.07 -8.72
C ASP A 490 30.40 -31.19 -9.55
N GLU A 491 31.72 -31.15 -9.74
CA GLU A 491 32.51 -32.28 -10.26
C GLU A 491 33.05 -33.24 -9.16
N ALA A 492 32.77 -33.02 -7.86
CA ALA A 492 33.42 -33.79 -6.79
C ALA A 492 32.56 -34.30 -5.62
N MET A 493 31.29 -33.92 -5.44
CA MET A 493 30.50 -34.47 -4.33
C MET A 493 28.98 -34.49 -4.58
N GLU A 494 28.47 -35.63 -5.03
CA GLU A 494 27.07 -36.04 -4.80
C GLU A 494 26.87 -36.68 -3.40
N GLU A 495 27.92 -36.82 -2.57
CA GLU A 495 27.89 -37.67 -1.37
C GLU A 495 27.89 -36.94 0.00
N GLU A 496 27.92 -35.59 0.07
CA GLU A 496 27.81 -34.86 1.37
C GLU A 496 26.50 -34.09 1.59
N GLU A 497 25.42 -34.39 0.85
CA GLU A 497 24.05 -33.95 1.24
C GLU A 497 23.46 -34.82 2.38
N GLY A 498 24.29 -35.19 3.37
CA GLY A 498 23.92 -36.02 4.52
C GLY A 498 24.01 -35.31 5.88
N GLY A 499 24.35 -34.02 5.92
CA GLY A 499 24.54 -33.25 7.16
C GLY A 499 23.33 -32.38 7.52
N ASP A 500 22.53 -32.84 8.49
CA ASP A 500 21.68 -32.04 9.39
C ASP A 500 20.60 -31.10 8.79
N GLU A 501 20.39 -31.06 7.47
CA GLU A 501 19.30 -30.26 6.87
C GLU A 501 17.90 -30.89 7.06
N GLY A 502 17.84 -32.19 7.39
CA GLY A 502 16.59 -32.95 7.49
C GLY A 502 15.72 -32.67 8.73
N GLU A 503 16.27 -32.07 9.79
CA GLU A 503 15.49 -31.79 11.02
C GLU A 503 14.69 -30.48 10.98
N LEU A 504 14.93 -29.59 10.02
CA LEU A 504 14.43 -28.20 10.06
C LEU A 504 13.29 -27.84 9.09
N ASP A 505 12.98 -28.71 8.12
CA ASP A 505 11.96 -28.48 7.09
C ASP A 505 10.82 -29.51 7.21
N MET A 506 10.28 -29.68 8.42
CA MET A 506 9.01 -30.40 8.59
C MET A 506 7.90 -29.61 7.88
N PRO A 507 7.08 -30.24 7.01
CA PRO A 507 5.98 -29.54 6.35
C PRO A 507 5.03 -28.98 7.43
N GLU A 508 4.92 -27.66 7.47
CA GLU A 508 3.95 -26.99 8.33
C GLU A 508 2.57 -27.07 7.66
N GLU A 509 1.70 -27.95 8.16
CA GLU A 509 0.31 -28.03 7.68
C GLU A 509 -0.59 -27.13 8.54
N GLY A 510 -1.33 -26.24 7.86
CA GLY A 510 -2.39 -25.44 8.47
C GLY A 510 -3.72 -26.21 8.52
N PRO A 511 -4.76 -25.64 9.19
CA PRO A 511 -6.11 -26.16 9.06
C PRO A 511 -6.53 -26.18 7.57
N GLY A 512 -7.26 -27.21 7.17
CA GLY A 512 -7.80 -27.33 5.82
C GLY A 512 -8.86 -26.27 5.52
N LEU A 513 -9.16 -26.11 4.22
CA LEU A 513 -10.28 -25.28 3.77
C LEU A 513 -11.60 -25.82 4.32
N LEU A 514 -12.61 -24.95 4.48
CA LEU A 514 -13.91 -25.28 5.06
C LEU A 514 -13.86 -25.79 6.52
N GLY A 515 -12.76 -25.55 7.23
CA GLY A 515 -12.67 -25.77 8.68
C GLY A 515 -13.71 -24.95 9.44
N THR A 516 -14.30 -25.54 10.48
CA THR A 516 -15.34 -24.88 11.28
C THR A 516 -14.75 -23.83 12.22
N ILE A 517 -15.48 -22.73 12.46
CA ILE A 517 -14.99 -21.67 13.37
C ILE A 517 -14.99 -22.07 14.85
N GLU A 518 -15.60 -23.21 15.20
CA GLU A 518 -15.58 -23.74 16.58
C GLU A 518 -14.20 -24.30 16.94
N GLU A 519 -13.48 -24.84 15.95
CA GLU A 519 -12.13 -25.38 16.10
C GLU A 519 -11.07 -24.27 16.20
N ASP A 520 -11.45 -23.01 15.96
CA ASP A 520 -10.53 -21.88 16.04
C ASP A 520 -9.96 -21.70 17.45
N THR A 521 -8.64 -21.47 17.48
CA THR A 521 -7.89 -21.25 18.72
C THR A 521 -8.48 -20.14 19.60
N ALA A 522 -9.02 -20.55 20.76
CA ALA A 522 -9.63 -19.64 21.72
C ALA A 522 -8.64 -18.59 22.26
N LEU A 523 -9.16 -17.40 22.55
CA LEU A 523 -8.42 -16.27 23.08
C LEU A 523 -8.24 -16.41 24.59
N THR A 524 -7.06 -16.85 25.03
CA THR A 524 -6.72 -16.94 26.46
C THR A 524 -5.81 -15.78 26.85
N ALA A 525 -6.20 -14.96 27.82
CA ALA A 525 -5.38 -13.83 28.25
C ALA A 525 -4.05 -14.31 28.85
N VAL A 526 -2.95 -13.80 28.33
CA VAL A 526 -1.60 -14.14 28.81
C VAL A 526 -1.18 -13.03 29.79
N GLY A 527 -1.25 -13.34 31.08
CA GLY A 527 -0.83 -12.46 32.18
C GLY A 527 -1.95 -12.11 33.17
N ASP A 528 -1.57 -11.58 34.33
CA ASP A 528 -2.52 -11.09 35.35
C ASP A 528 -3.18 -9.80 34.88
N VAL A 529 -4.41 -9.90 34.38
CA VAL A 529 -5.20 -8.75 33.91
C VAL A 529 -5.58 -7.87 35.10
N GLY A 530 -5.04 -6.64 35.17
CA GLY A 530 -5.48 -5.62 36.13
C GLY A 530 -4.49 -5.25 37.25
N LEU A 531 -3.27 -5.79 37.25
CA LEU A 531 -2.19 -5.27 38.09
C LEU A 531 -1.29 -4.35 37.26
N PRO A 532 -0.96 -3.13 37.74
CA PRO A 532 0.02 -2.27 37.06
C PRO A 532 1.33 -3.05 36.96
N SER A 533 1.75 -3.33 35.72
CA SER A 533 3.04 -3.91 35.42
C SER A 533 4.14 -2.89 35.76
N GLY A 534 4.48 -2.82 37.04
CA GLY A 534 5.52 -1.93 37.55
C GLY A 534 5.27 -1.55 39.01
N ARG A 535 6.04 -2.17 39.91
CA ARG A 535 6.16 -1.89 41.36
C ARG A 535 5.01 -2.33 42.28
N ALA A 536 5.22 -3.48 42.92
CA ALA A 536 4.88 -3.88 44.30
C ALA A 536 4.71 -5.41 44.30
N THR A 537 5.17 -6.22 45.23
CA THR A 537 5.81 -6.08 46.54
C THR A 537 6.28 -7.50 46.90
N GLN A 538 7.12 -7.61 47.93
CA GLN A 538 7.69 -8.84 48.46
C GLN A 538 6.75 -10.08 48.49
N PRO A 539 7.32 -11.29 48.38
CA PRO A 539 6.58 -12.54 48.29
C PRO A 539 6.06 -12.94 49.67
N ASN A 540 4.83 -12.53 50.00
CA ASN A 540 4.05 -13.30 50.97
C ASN A 540 3.30 -14.39 50.21
N LYS A 541 3.36 -15.61 50.76
CA LYS A 541 3.16 -16.94 50.14
C LYS A 541 1.77 -17.25 49.55
N ASP A 542 0.92 -16.25 49.32
CA ASP A 542 -0.40 -16.43 48.73
C ASP A 542 -0.49 -15.67 47.40
N SER A 543 0.07 -16.24 46.33
CA SER A 543 -0.12 -15.72 44.97
C SER A 543 -1.56 -15.99 44.54
N ILE A 544 -2.40 -14.95 44.50
CA ILE A 544 -3.73 -15.02 43.92
C ILE A 544 -3.58 -15.04 42.39
N THR A 545 -3.46 -16.23 41.80
CA THR A 545 -3.52 -16.40 40.34
C THR A 545 -4.97 -16.24 39.88
N LEU A 546 -5.29 -15.09 39.29
CA LEU A 546 -6.58 -14.86 38.61
C LEU A 546 -6.53 -15.55 37.25
N LYS A 547 -7.02 -16.79 37.16
CA LYS A 547 -7.17 -17.48 35.87
C LYS A 547 -8.24 -16.77 35.04
N SER A 548 -7.82 -16.01 34.03
CA SER A 548 -8.74 -15.46 33.02
C SER A 548 -9.44 -16.61 32.29
N ARG A 549 -10.77 -16.53 32.13
CA ARG A 549 -11.51 -17.50 31.32
C ARG A 549 -11.11 -17.36 29.84
N PRO A 550 -10.91 -18.47 29.10
CA PRO A 550 -10.72 -18.40 27.66
C PRO A 550 -11.99 -17.81 27.03
N VAL A 551 -11.80 -16.84 26.14
CA VAL A 551 -12.88 -16.24 25.35
C VAL A 551 -12.86 -16.90 23.98
N PRO A 552 -14.00 -17.32 23.42
CA PRO A 552 -14.02 -17.90 22.08
C PRO A 552 -13.47 -16.90 21.04
N ALA A 553 -12.84 -17.41 19.98
CA ALA A 553 -12.29 -16.59 18.91
C ALA A 553 -13.39 -15.80 18.17
N TRP A 554 -14.60 -16.35 18.15
CA TRP A 554 -15.79 -15.81 17.51
C TRP A 554 -16.92 -15.62 18.51
N ARG A 555 -17.75 -14.62 18.27
CA ARG A 555 -19.01 -14.43 19.00
C ARG A 555 -20.15 -14.37 17.99
N VAL A 556 -21.07 -15.31 18.12
CA VAL A 556 -22.30 -15.36 17.33
C VAL A 556 -23.44 -14.83 18.18
N HIS A 557 -24.21 -13.89 17.65
CA HIS A 557 -25.38 -13.35 18.35
C HIS A 557 -26.43 -12.82 17.36
N PRO A 558 -27.72 -12.80 17.74
CA PRO A 558 -28.74 -12.16 16.94
C PRO A 558 -28.61 -10.63 17.02
N SER A 559 -29.04 -9.94 15.96
CA SER A 559 -29.22 -8.48 15.94
C SER A 559 -30.28 -7.98 16.92
N THR A 560 -31.34 -8.74 17.13
CA THR A 560 -32.46 -8.40 18.00
C THR A 560 -32.95 -9.61 18.77
N VAL A 561 -33.27 -9.39 20.04
CA VAL A 561 -33.89 -10.39 20.92
C VAL A 561 -35.40 -10.16 21.05
N LEU A 562 -35.89 -8.99 20.61
CA LEU A 562 -37.27 -8.54 20.86
C LEU A 562 -38.20 -8.78 19.66
N LEU A 563 -37.68 -8.75 18.43
CA LEU A 563 -38.47 -8.93 17.22
C LEU A 563 -38.60 -10.42 16.86
N PRO A 564 -39.62 -10.80 16.06
CA PRO A 564 -39.74 -12.15 15.53
C PRO A 564 -38.48 -12.59 14.80
N LYS A 565 -38.18 -13.89 14.88
CA LYS A 565 -36.96 -14.49 14.31
C LYS A 565 -36.77 -14.19 12.83
N ASN A 566 -37.87 -14.07 12.08
CA ASN A 566 -37.90 -13.77 10.64
C ASN A 566 -37.34 -12.37 10.29
N CYS A 567 -37.22 -11.48 11.27
CA CYS A 567 -36.66 -10.14 11.09
C CYS A 567 -35.22 -10.02 11.61
N ALA A 568 -34.71 -11.05 12.29
CA ALA A 568 -33.39 -11.02 12.89
C ALA A 568 -32.31 -11.41 11.86
N VAL A 569 -31.20 -10.69 11.91
CA VAL A 569 -29.93 -11.02 11.24
C VAL A 569 -29.01 -11.72 12.24
N ALA A 570 -28.37 -12.81 11.82
CA ALA A 570 -27.33 -13.48 12.58
C ALA A 570 -26.01 -12.73 12.37
N ILE A 571 -25.36 -12.34 13.48
CA ILE A 571 -24.11 -11.57 13.47
C ILE A 571 -23.01 -12.44 14.05
N VAL A 572 -21.98 -12.69 13.24
CA VAL A 572 -20.75 -13.35 13.67
C VAL A 572 -19.67 -12.30 13.73
N SER A 573 -19.09 -12.09 14.91
CA SER A 573 -18.03 -11.10 15.14
C SER A 573 -16.73 -11.76 15.56
N SER A 574 -15.62 -11.39 14.92
CA SER A 574 -14.30 -11.89 15.29
C SER A 574 -13.77 -11.19 16.53
N GLY A 575 -13.41 -11.95 17.55
CA GLY A 575 -12.68 -11.47 18.72
C GLY A 575 -11.19 -11.24 18.43
N ARG A 576 -10.61 -11.99 17.48
CA ARG A 576 -9.21 -11.90 17.08
C ARG A 576 -8.94 -10.71 16.16
N TRP A 577 -9.89 -10.39 15.29
CA TRP A 577 -9.85 -9.22 14.41
C TRP A 577 -11.07 -8.33 14.67
N PRO A 578 -11.00 -7.44 15.68
CA PRO A 578 -12.08 -6.52 15.98
C PRO A 578 -12.38 -5.67 14.75
N GLY A 579 -13.62 -5.71 14.30
CA GLY A 579 -14.06 -5.06 13.07
C GLY A 579 -14.41 -6.02 11.94
N ALA A 580 -14.03 -7.30 12.02
CA ALA A 580 -14.50 -8.31 11.09
C ALA A 580 -15.87 -8.83 11.51
N PHE A 581 -16.85 -8.70 10.61
CA PHE A 581 -18.22 -9.14 10.82
C PHE A 581 -18.70 -9.94 9.64
N THR A 582 -19.42 -11.02 9.93
CA THR A 582 -20.21 -11.77 8.97
C THR A 582 -21.67 -11.68 9.37
N LEU A 583 -22.50 -11.32 8.40
CA LEU A 583 -23.93 -11.12 8.56
C LEU A 583 -24.65 -12.11 7.66
N SER A 584 -25.65 -12.80 8.18
CA SER A 584 -26.51 -13.67 7.37
C SER A 584 -27.99 -13.51 7.74
N ARG A 585 -28.82 -13.60 6.70
CA ARG A 585 -30.28 -13.65 6.80
C ARG A 585 -30.84 -14.48 5.64
N GLY A 586 -31.33 -15.67 5.94
CA GLY A 586 -31.87 -16.57 4.92
C GLY A 586 -30.78 -16.97 3.92
N SER A 587 -31.03 -16.76 2.63
CA SER A 587 -30.06 -17.00 1.55
C SER A 587 -28.94 -15.96 1.48
N ASP A 588 -29.16 -14.77 2.03
CA ASP A 588 -28.23 -13.65 1.86
C ASP A 588 -27.16 -13.67 2.96
N PHE A 589 -25.89 -13.60 2.58
CA PHE A 589 -24.77 -13.49 3.51
C PHE A 589 -23.74 -12.46 3.02
N VAL A 590 -23.06 -11.80 3.97
CA VAL A 590 -22.01 -10.81 3.67
C VAL A 590 -20.92 -10.83 4.73
N ASN A 591 -19.66 -10.84 4.29
CA ASN A 591 -18.50 -10.54 5.16
C ASN A 591 -18.03 -9.12 4.90
N ILE A 592 -17.72 -8.38 5.97
CA ILE A 592 -17.23 -7.02 5.88
C ILE A 592 -16.24 -6.72 7.01
N TYR A 593 -15.16 -6.03 6.67
CA TYR A 593 -14.19 -5.57 7.66
C TYR A 593 -14.30 -4.05 7.88
N MET A 594 -14.43 -3.64 9.14
CA MET A 594 -14.44 -2.23 9.53
C MET A 594 -13.70 -2.03 10.84
N GLY A 595 -12.48 -1.51 10.76
CA GLY A 595 -11.66 -1.34 11.95
C GLY A 595 -10.30 -0.74 11.67
N TRP A 596 -9.39 -0.88 12.64
CA TRP A 596 -8.05 -0.30 12.58
C TRP A 596 -7.00 -1.19 11.91
N GLY A 597 -7.40 -2.37 11.43
CA GLY A 597 -6.46 -3.38 10.90
C GLY A 597 -5.55 -3.97 11.98
N GLN A 598 -5.93 -3.93 13.26
CA GLN A 598 -5.10 -4.39 14.37
C GLN A 598 -5.60 -5.73 14.94
N LYS A 599 -4.70 -6.71 15.03
CA LYS A 599 -4.99 -8.00 15.66
C LYS A 599 -5.21 -7.81 17.15
N SER A 600 -6.31 -8.31 17.69
CA SER A 600 -6.53 -8.41 19.13
C SER A 600 -5.56 -9.42 19.71
N LEU A 601 -4.75 -8.97 20.67
CA LEU A 601 -3.85 -9.83 21.42
C LEU A 601 -4.48 -10.10 22.78
N THR A 602 -4.34 -11.34 23.22
CA THR A 602 -4.86 -11.75 24.52
C THR A 602 -3.95 -11.30 25.66
N GLY A 603 -2.69 -10.95 25.37
CA GLY A 603 -1.74 -10.35 26.29
C GLY A 603 -1.20 -9.01 25.79
N SER A 604 -0.26 -8.45 26.55
CA SER A 604 0.46 -7.23 26.12
C SER A 604 1.34 -7.54 24.92
N PHE A 605 1.34 -6.64 23.94
CA PHE A 605 2.27 -6.72 22.81
C PHE A 605 3.70 -6.56 23.33
N SER A 606 4.55 -7.57 23.13
CA SER A 606 5.99 -7.47 23.35
C SER A 606 6.68 -7.32 22.00
N PRO A 607 7.46 -6.25 21.78
CA PRO A 607 8.35 -6.15 20.64
C PRO A 607 9.29 -7.35 20.55
N MET A 608 9.73 -7.67 19.33
CA MET A 608 10.72 -8.72 19.09
C MET A 608 12.04 -8.31 19.73
N TRP A 609 12.65 -9.21 20.52
CA TRP A 609 13.97 -8.95 21.07
C TRP A 609 15.01 -8.89 19.96
N HIS A 610 16.14 -8.23 20.20
CA HIS A 610 17.24 -8.28 19.25
C HIS A 610 17.68 -9.73 19.04
N ALA A 611 18.07 -10.06 17.79
CA ALA A 611 18.63 -11.35 17.49
C ALA A 611 19.81 -11.62 18.44
N ASN A 612 19.94 -12.87 18.88
CA ASN A 612 21.08 -13.27 19.68
C ASN A 612 22.36 -12.93 18.91
N LEU A 613 23.35 -12.41 19.62
CA LEU A 613 24.67 -12.20 19.05
C LEU A 613 25.16 -13.55 18.51
N MET A 614 25.74 -13.53 17.30
CA MET A 614 26.39 -14.72 16.76
C MET A 614 27.50 -15.13 17.72
N ASN A 615 27.62 -16.43 17.97
CA ASN A 615 28.75 -16.94 18.73
C ASN A 615 30.03 -16.67 17.95
N GLU A 616 31.09 -16.27 18.64
CA GLU A 616 32.42 -16.20 18.06
C GLU A 616 32.85 -17.61 17.60
N PHE A 617 33.79 -17.66 16.65
CA PHE A 617 34.35 -18.92 16.19
C PHE A 617 34.94 -19.68 17.37
N ASP A 618 34.49 -20.92 17.58
CA ASP A 618 35.03 -21.76 18.63
C ASP A 618 36.42 -22.28 18.20
N GLU A 619 37.47 -21.61 18.69
CA GLU A 619 38.87 -21.99 18.45
C GLU A 619 39.18 -23.44 18.87
N THR A 620 38.38 -24.01 19.77
CA THR A 620 38.58 -25.40 20.24
C THR A 620 37.96 -26.44 19.31
N ALA A 621 36.99 -26.05 18.47
CA ALA A 621 36.30 -26.95 17.55
C ALA A 621 37.16 -27.34 16.33
N VAL A 622 38.07 -26.46 15.91
CA VAL A 622 39.00 -26.72 14.79
C VAL A 622 40.42 -26.41 15.24
N PRO A 623 41.15 -27.40 15.79
CA PRO A 623 42.57 -27.21 16.10
C PRO A 623 43.32 -26.90 14.79
N LEU A 624 44.15 -25.85 14.80
CA LEU A 624 45.09 -25.61 13.70
C LEU A 624 46.01 -26.82 13.56
N VAL A 625 45.82 -27.60 12.49
CA VAL A 625 46.73 -28.69 12.12
C VAL A 625 47.74 -28.10 11.15
N GLU A 626 49.00 -28.00 11.58
CA GLU A 626 50.11 -27.67 10.70
C GLU A 626 50.30 -28.85 9.72
N THR A 627 49.90 -28.64 8.47
CA THR A 627 50.14 -29.60 7.38
C THR A 627 51.58 -29.46 6.89
N THR A 628 52.27 -30.57 6.66
CA THR A 628 53.60 -30.58 6.02
C THR A 628 53.53 -29.98 4.62
N ASP A 629 54.49 -29.11 4.29
CA ASP A 629 54.62 -28.52 2.96
C ASP A 629 54.65 -29.61 1.87
N PRO A 630 53.87 -29.45 0.78
CA PRO A 630 53.82 -30.44 -0.28
C PRO A 630 55.18 -30.57 -0.97
N THR A 631 55.53 -31.79 -1.35
CA THR A 631 56.78 -32.05 -2.08
C THR A 631 56.70 -31.48 -3.51
N PRO A 632 57.84 -31.16 -4.17
CA PRO A 632 57.83 -30.62 -5.54
C PRO A 632 57.10 -31.51 -6.57
N LEU A 633 57.03 -32.81 -6.33
CA LEU A 633 56.29 -33.78 -7.15
C LEU A 633 54.77 -33.64 -6.97
N GLU A 634 54.30 -33.41 -5.75
CA GLU A 634 52.89 -33.18 -5.46
C GLU A 634 52.45 -31.81 -5.98
N GLU A 635 53.32 -30.79 -5.90
CA GLU A 635 53.06 -29.48 -6.51
C GLU A 635 52.94 -29.58 -8.04
N GLU A 636 53.82 -30.36 -8.69
CA GLU A 636 53.77 -30.60 -10.13
C GLU A 636 52.51 -31.40 -10.53
N ALA A 637 52.10 -32.37 -9.71
CA ALA A 637 50.86 -33.13 -9.91
C ALA A 637 49.61 -32.24 -9.74
N VAL A 638 49.58 -31.36 -8.75
CA VAL A 638 48.49 -30.39 -8.56
C VAL A 638 48.45 -29.39 -9.71
N ARG A 639 49.62 -28.93 -10.20
CA ARG A 639 49.71 -28.03 -11.36
C ARG A 639 49.20 -28.72 -12.63
N ALA A 640 49.59 -29.97 -12.84
CA ALA A 640 49.11 -30.80 -13.95
C ALA A 640 47.59 -31.07 -13.84
N ALA A 641 47.07 -31.33 -12.64
CA ALA A 641 45.64 -31.49 -12.40
C ALA A 641 44.86 -30.19 -12.67
N LYS A 642 45.41 -29.03 -12.28
CA LYS A 642 44.80 -27.71 -12.55
C LYS A 642 44.80 -27.38 -14.05
N GLU A 643 45.88 -27.71 -14.77
CA GLU A 643 45.91 -27.56 -16.24
C GLU A 643 45.00 -28.55 -16.96
N ALA A 644 44.92 -29.80 -16.52
CA ALA A 644 43.99 -30.78 -17.08
C ALA A 644 42.54 -30.35 -16.86
N ARG A 645 42.22 -29.79 -15.68
CA ARG A 645 40.90 -29.24 -15.38
C ARG A 645 40.57 -27.99 -16.21
N ARG A 646 41.56 -27.12 -16.47
CA ARG A 646 41.41 -25.98 -17.38
C ARG A 646 41.10 -26.43 -18.81
N LEU A 647 41.87 -27.40 -19.33
CA LEU A 647 41.68 -27.98 -20.66
C LEU A 647 40.32 -28.70 -20.78
N ALA A 648 39.89 -29.41 -19.74
CA ALA A 648 38.56 -30.05 -19.72
C ALA A 648 37.42 -29.02 -19.75
N ARG A 649 37.59 -27.87 -19.07
CA ARG A 649 36.60 -26.78 -19.10
C ARG A 649 36.57 -26.07 -20.45
N GLU A 650 37.74 -25.83 -21.06
CA GLU A 650 37.86 -25.25 -22.40
C GLU A 650 37.22 -26.18 -23.46
N ALA A 651 37.46 -27.50 -23.37
CA ALA A 651 36.84 -28.47 -24.27
C ALA A 651 35.31 -28.58 -24.11
N LYS A 652 34.78 -28.57 -22.88
CA LYS A 652 33.32 -28.53 -22.64
C LYS A 652 32.68 -27.25 -23.17
N ALA A 653 33.35 -26.10 -23.05
CA ALA A 653 32.86 -24.83 -23.57
C ALA A 653 32.83 -24.82 -25.11
N GLU A 654 33.82 -25.42 -25.77
CA GLU A 654 33.83 -25.60 -27.23
C GLU A 654 32.73 -26.57 -27.72
N GLU A 655 32.46 -27.66 -26.97
CA GLU A 655 31.36 -28.59 -27.29
C GLU A 655 29.96 -27.95 -27.11
N GLU A 656 29.78 -27.07 -26.11
CA GLU A 656 28.53 -26.31 -25.93
C GLU A 656 28.33 -25.22 -27.01
N GLU A 657 29.41 -24.65 -27.55
CA GLU A 657 29.37 -23.69 -28.67
C GLU A 657 29.05 -24.39 -30.01
N GLU A 658 29.60 -25.58 -30.28
CA GLU A 658 29.30 -26.36 -31.48
C GLU A 658 27.89 -27.00 -31.45
N GLY A 659 27.34 -27.31 -30.28
CA GLY A 659 25.98 -27.86 -30.13
C GLY A 659 24.84 -26.85 -30.30
N GLY A 660 25.13 -25.54 -30.29
CA GLY A 660 24.15 -24.46 -30.46
C GLY A 660 23.84 -24.10 -31.92
N GLU A 661 24.64 -24.57 -32.88
CA GLU A 661 24.49 -24.23 -34.31
C GLU A 661 23.65 -25.25 -35.12
N GLU A 662 23.33 -26.44 -34.59
CA GLU A 662 22.55 -27.47 -35.31
C GLU A 662 21.03 -27.48 -35.04
N ALA A 663 20.48 -26.52 -34.27
CA ALA A 663 19.03 -26.43 -33.99
C ALA A 663 18.32 -25.30 -34.77
N GLY A 664 18.85 -24.91 -35.94
CA GLY A 664 18.41 -23.72 -36.68
C GLY A 664 18.07 -23.88 -38.16
N GLU A 665 17.98 -25.10 -38.72
CA GLU A 665 17.61 -25.29 -40.13
C GLU A 665 16.85 -26.61 -40.41
N GLU A 666 15.68 -26.84 -39.81
CA GLU A 666 14.68 -27.77 -40.38
C GLU A 666 13.26 -27.27 -40.05
N ASP A 667 12.71 -26.37 -40.87
CA ASP A 667 11.25 -26.24 -41.12
C ASP A 667 10.96 -25.22 -42.25
N GLU A 668 11.44 -25.51 -43.47
CA GLU A 668 10.81 -25.04 -44.73
C GLU A 668 11.05 -26.11 -45.81
N ASP A 669 10.15 -27.11 -45.95
CA ASP A 669 9.53 -27.47 -47.23
C ASP A 669 8.63 -28.74 -47.16
N GLU A 670 7.37 -28.52 -47.57
CA GLU A 670 6.40 -29.44 -48.20
C GLU A 670 5.75 -30.60 -47.40
N GLY A 671 4.45 -30.40 -47.07
CA GLY A 671 3.49 -31.44 -46.69
C GLY A 671 2.09 -30.92 -46.37
#